data_AF-A0A7S4HH53-F1
#
_entry.id   AF-A0A7S4HH53-F1
#
_cell.length_a   1.000
_cell.length_b   1.000
_cell.length_c   1.000
_cell.angle_alpha   90.00
_cell.angle_beta   90.00
_cell.angle_gamma   90.00
#
_symmetry.space_group_name_H-M   'P 1'
#
loop_
_entity.id
_entity.type
_entity.pdbx_description
1 polymer ?
#
loop_
_entity_poly.entity_id
_entity_poly.type
_entity_poly.pdbx_seq_one_letter_code
_entity_poly.pdbx_strand_id
1 'polypeptide(L)'
;MRKVLLLLLFVVMLVNLVNCISQTKPNQVNANAKPSPQTGMSPPSSSKEQQIAAQKKKLVEQWEHNKRLKEADDAFLKTELNRLNEVELQVLENHGALQSHEAYTRSHELLQQGKVDEYIALLQKAAERSHRKALYELGSLYEYGELVDRDFSKAVRYYKRSAELGDPAGQRAYAFMLDHGRRVPQNKGKAVLYYTFAANNYDTEASLVLGNKLHRGYDTTKSCDAAIKYYRHAANQVIEEYMKTPFVHSLHFESVSIPNRVNGLDSGHISREEILEYVKFNANPDNAKSLVEIGILYLFGYYGQEVDYAVAKDYFEQVEDVEPRAQAMLGRLYEFGLGVDADAQKAEEYYSRAAEKDNVQGIFFLGELYLTGNGIEKDYERAYELFVQAAKIGIPEAHLNLGIMYFEGYGVNQDFEKASSYFKSVLASGLSTTTARAEYYHAEMLHYGIGMHPDCNAALMKYRSVTDKGKHIKKLEVAYSAYEEDNIELALAYYEKLSEMGNGVAQANAGWIYDEYQKEGIMSTDFGNSLDLAVKFYSRAADQGNEYSHLRLGDYYYYGIGNITVDYSKAASYYRYIGNHHPQAHFNLGYMHQYGEGVKKDIYLAKRYYDHTLQMQPDAFLSVYFCLFNIGIEYATQLYSEGKHEQLMSDMIDYFVPRVYFDFYEQIMQEWYGEEEMQQTSNPNSHVADSKGKPKSPVIGFLDRESVFGYNWDTVLIFTIGTILCITLLFRFGIIQIQIV
;
A
#
# COMPACT_ATOMS: atom_id res chain seq x y z
N MET A 1 14.77 -31.41 -47.88
CA MET A 1 13.49 -30.73 -48.20
C MET A 1 13.09 -29.63 -47.20
N ARG A 2 13.10 -29.84 -45.87
CA ARG A 2 12.81 -28.76 -44.88
C ARG A 2 13.70 -27.50 -45.02
N LYS A 3 15.00 -27.65 -45.28
CA LYS A 3 15.91 -26.50 -45.55
C LYS A 3 15.59 -25.76 -46.86
N VAL A 4 15.07 -26.46 -47.87
CA VAL A 4 14.64 -25.86 -49.15
C VAL A 4 13.30 -25.16 -49.01
N LEU A 5 12.39 -25.70 -48.18
CA LEU A 5 11.10 -25.09 -47.84
C LEU A 5 11.28 -23.81 -47.01
N LEU A 6 12.21 -23.81 -46.05
CA LEU A 6 12.61 -22.61 -45.29
C LEU A 6 13.24 -21.54 -46.18
N LEU A 7 14.07 -21.93 -47.16
CA LEU A 7 14.65 -21.00 -48.11
C LEU A 7 13.59 -20.40 -49.04
N LEU A 8 12.62 -21.21 -49.50
CA LEU A 8 11.50 -20.75 -50.31
C LEU A 8 10.56 -19.81 -49.53
N LEU A 9 10.27 -20.10 -48.26
CA LEU A 9 9.48 -19.23 -47.38
C LEU A 9 10.20 -17.89 -47.09
N PHE A 10 11.53 -17.93 -46.93
CA PHE A 10 12.35 -16.73 -46.75
C PHE A 10 12.40 -15.86 -48.01
N VAL A 11 12.48 -16.49 -49.20
CA VAL A 11 12.40 -15.79 -50.50
C VAL A 11 11.00 -15.20 -50.72
N VAL A 12 9.92 -15.89 -50.34
CA VAL A 12 8.55 -15.37 -50.43
C VAL A 12 8.33 -14.19 -49.48
N MET A 13 8.89 -14.23 -48.26
CA MET A 13 8.87 -13.07 -47.36
C MET A 13 9.65 -11.88 -47.92
N LEU A 14 10.82 -12.09 -48.52
CA LEU A 14 11.62 -11.03 -49.15
C LEU A 14 10.90 -10.41 -50.36
N VAL A 15 10.22 -11.21 -51.18
CA VAL A 15 9.42 -10.71 -52.31
C VAL A 15 8.22 -9.88 -51.82
N ASN A 16 7.57 -10.28 -50.74
CA ASN A 16 6.48 -9.51 -50.13
C ASN A 16 6.98 -8.21 -49.46
N LEU A 17 8.17 -8.22 -48.85
CA LEU A 17 8.79 -7.02 -48.27
C LEU A 17 9.19 -6.02 -49.37
N VAL A 18 9.72 -6.50 -50.50
CA VAL A 18 10.08 -5.67 -51.66
C VAL A 18 8.83 -5.10 -52.35
N ASN A 19 7.72 -5.85 -52.41
CA ASN A 19 6.43 -5.33 -52.90
C ASN A 19 5.78 -4.32 -51.94
N CYS A 20 6.06 -4.40 -50.64
CA CYS A 20 5.59 -3.40 -49.67
C CYS A 20 6.39 -2.09 -49.74
N ILE A 21 7.69 -2.17 -50.07
CA ILE A 21 8.57 -1.00 -50.25
C ILE A 21 8.36 -0.34 -51.64
N SER A 22 7.87 -1.08 -52.64
CA SER A 22 7.65 -0.55 -54.00
C SER A 22 6.34 0.24 -54.18
N GLN A 23 5.44 0.27 -53.18
CA GLN A 23 4.19 1.04 -53.22
C GLN A 23 4.22 2.41 -52.53
N THR A 24 5.35 2.80 -51.94
CA THR A 24 5.55 4.18 -51.46
C THR A 24 6.55 4.90 -52.35
N LYS A 25 6.08 5.42 -53.49
CA LYS A 25 6.82 6.48 -54.19
C LYS A 25 6.23 7.86 -53.88
N PRO A 26 7.11 8.86 -53.69
CA PRO A 26 6.76 10.21 -53.30
C PRO A 26 6.25 10.99 -54.51
N ASN A 27 5.18 11.77 -54.32
CA ASN A 27 4.80 12.79 -55.30
C ASN A 27 5.80 13.95 -55.22
N GLN A 28 6.68 14.03 -56.21
CA GLN A 28 7.30 15.29 -56.62
C GLN A 28 6.79 15.65 -58.02
N VAL A 29 6.19 16.83 -58.15
CA VAL A 29 6.16 17.55 -59.42
C VAL A 29 6.70 18.96 -59.19
N ASN A 30 7.85 19.16 -59.84
CA ASN A 30 8.44 20.38 -60.39
C ASN A 30 9.06 21.44 -59.47
N ALA A 31 10.40 21.35 -59.39
CA ALA A 31 11.29 22.49 -59.24
C ALA A 31 11.59 23.11 -60.61
N ASN A 32 11.34 24.41 -60.78
CA ASN A 32 12.15 25.35 -61.59
C ASN A 32 11.57 26.78 -61.54
N ALA A 33 11.96 27.56 -60.54
CA ALA A 33 12.14 29.02 -60.64
C ALA A 33 12.91 29.56 -59.42
N LYS A 34 13.83 30.49 -59.66
CA LYS A 34 14.81 31.12 -58.76
C LYS A 34 14.19 32.00 -57.62
N PRO A 35 14.99 32.41 -56.61
CA PRO A 35 14.50 32.86 -55.29
C PRO A 35 14.25 34.37 -55.12
N SER A 36 13.55 34.71 -54.01
CA SER A 36 13.30 36.02 -53.34
C SER A 36 11.96 36.73 -53.63
N PRO A 37 11.39 37.57 -52.72
CA PRO A 37 11.69 37.81 -51.30
C PRO A 37 10.47 37.54 -50.37
N GLN A 38 10.74 37.62 -49.06
CA GLN A 38 9.81 37.80 -47.95
C GLN A 38 8.38 38.20 -48.33
N THR A 39 7.40 37.34 -48.02
CA THR A 39 6.00 37.76 -47.84
C THR A 39 5.59 37.36 -46.44
N GLY A 40 5.21 38.37 -45.65
CA GLY A 40 5.01 38.26 -44.22
C GLY A 40 3.98 37.21 -43.85
N MET A 41 4.37 36.30 -42.95
CA MET A 41 3.43 35.85 -41.94
C MET A 41 3.04 37.08 -41.14
N SER A 42 1.82 37.57 -41.38
CA SER A 42 1.18 38.49 -40.46
C SER A 42 1.20 37.84 -39.06
N PRO A 43 1.59 38.58 -38.01
CA PRO A 43 1.51 38.07 -36.64
C PRO A 43 0.06 37.67 -36.35
N PRO A 44 -0.19 36.70 -35.45
CA PRO A 44 -1.56 36.41 -35.02
C PRO A 44 -2.24 37.72 -34.67
N SER A 45 -3.45 37.94 -35.22
CA SER A 45 -4.19 39.18 -34.99
C SER A 45 -4.27 39.42 -33.48
N SER A 46 -4.01 40.66 -33.06
CA SER A 46 -4.07 41.11 -31.66
C SER A 46 -5.33 40.62 -30.93
N SER A 47 -6.43 40.42 -31.66
CA SER A 47 -7.69 39.80 -31.23
C SER A 47 -7.54 38.40 -30.60
N LYS A 48 -6.78 37.46 -31.17
CA LYS A 48 -6.64 36.10 -30.60
C LYS A 48 -5.78 36.10 -29.34
N GLU A 49 -4.69 36.85 -29.34
CA GLU A 49 -3.84 37.01 -28.15
C GLU A 49 -4.58 37.74 -27.03
N GLN A 50 -5.38 38.76 -27.36
CA GLN A 50 -6.27 39.42 -26.41
C GLN A 50 -7.36 38.48 -25.88
N GLN A 51 -7.91 37.59 -26.71
CA GLN A 51 -8.88 36.58 -26.28
C GLN A 51 -8.26 35.56 -25.32
N ILE A 52 -7.06 35.07 -25.63
CA ILE A 52 -6.32 34.14 -24.76
C ILE A 52 -5.93 34.85 -23.45
N ALA A 53 -5.46 36.09 -23.52
CA ALA A 53 -5.13 36.88 -22.32
C ALA A 53 -6.37 37.16 -21.46
N ALA A 54 -7.51 37.45 -22.08
CA ALA A 54 -8.79 37.64 -21.39
C ALA A 54 -9.30 36.34 -20.76
N GLN A 55 -9.14 35.20 -21.44
CA GLN A 55 -9.47 33.89 -20.89
C GLN A 55 -8.56 33.53 -19.71
N LYS A 56 -7.25 33.74 -19.83
CA LYS A 56 -6.30 33.56 -18.73
C LYS A 56 -6.64 34.44 -17.54
N LYS A 57 -6.97 35.71 -17.77
CA LYS A 57 -7.37 36.63 -16.71
C LYS A 57 -8.62 36.15 -15.97
N LYS A 58 -9.66 35.73 -16.70
CA LYS A 58 -10.88 35.15 -16.09
C LYS A 58 -10.59 33.89 -15.27
N LEU A 59 -9.67 33.06 -15.76
CA LEU A 59 -9.26 31.84 -15.06
C LEU A 59 -8.53 32.17 -13.75
N VAL A 60 -7.63 33.15 -13.77
CA VAL A 60 -6.92 33.64 -12.58
C VAL A 60 -7.92 34.21 -11.56
N GLU A 61 -8.88 35.04 -12.00
CA GLU A 61 -9.93 35.57 -11.12
C GLU A 61 -10.76 34.45 -10.47
N GLN A 62 -11.04 33.38 -11.21
CA GLN A 62 -11.73 32.19 -10.69
C GLN A 62 -10.88 31.44 -9.65
N TRP A 63 -9.58 31.27 -9.89
CA TRP A 63 -8.68 30.63 -8.94
C TRP A 63 -8.54 31.43 -7.65
N GLU A 64 -8.44 32.76 -7.74
CA GLU A 64 -8.44 33.64 -6.57
C GLU A 64 -9.75 33.52 -5.78
N HIS A 65 -10.89 33.43 -6.46
CA HIS A 65 -12.18 33.19 -5.80
C HIS A 65 -12.20 31.86 -5.06
N ASN A 66 -11.75 30.78 -5.70
CA ASN A 66 -11.69 29.44 -5.10
C ASN A 66 -10.71 29.39 -3.92
N LYS A 67 -9.59 30.12 -3.98
CA LYS A 67 -8.68 30.29 -2.84
C LYS A 67 -9.38 30.95 -1.66
N ARG A 68 -10.16 32.02 -1.90
CA ARG A 68 -10.93 32.69 -0.82
C ARG A 68 -11.98 31.75 -0.19
N LEU A 69 -12.57 30.85 -0.97
CA LEU A 69 -13.46 29.82 -0.43
C LEU A 69 -12.71 28.87 0.51
N LYS A 70 -11.54 28.38 0.08
CA LYS A 70 -10.65 27.58 0.93
C LYS A 70 -10.29 28.32 2.23
N GLU A 71 -9.83 29.57 2.12
CA GLU A 71 -9.44 30.39 3.27
C GLU A 71 -10.61 30.61 4.24
N ALA A 72 -11.83 30.77 3.73
CA ALA A 72 -13.03 30.89 4.55
C ALA A 72 -13.37 29.58 5.27
N ASP A 73 -13.26 28.45 4.59
CA ASP A 73 -13.48 27.12 5.19
C ASP A 73 -12.42 26.83 6.28
N ASP A 74 -11.16 27.16 6.03
CA ASP A 74 -10.06 27.01 7.00
C ASP A 74 -10.24 27.93 8.22
N ALA A 75 -10.66 29.17 8.01
CA ALA A 75 -10.95 30.11 9.09
C ALA A 75 -12.15 29.65 9.94
N PHE A 76 -13.20 29.14 9.30
CA PHE A 76 -14.35 28.57 9.99
C PHE A 76 -13.94 27.36 10.84
N LEU A 77 -13.19 26.43 10.27
CA LEU A 77 -12.68 25.25 10.97
C LEU A 77 -11.82 25.61 12.19
N LYS A 78 -10.94 26.60 12.07
CA LYS A 78 -10.09 27.04 13.18
C LYS A 78 -10.90 27.71 14.29
N THR A 79 -11.91 28.50 13.92
CA THR A 79 -12.77 29.20 14.88
C THR A 79 -13.61 28.22 15.69
N GLU A 80 -14.21 27.22 15.04
CA GLU A 80 -15.05 26.24 15.74
C GLU A 80 -14.20 25.29 16.61
N LEU A 81 -12.97 24.93 16.19
CA LEU A 81 -12.03 24.19 17.04
C LEU A 81 -11.68 24.95 18.32
N ASN A 82 -11.39 26.25 18.22
CA ASN A 82 -11.11 27.08 19.40
C ASN A 82 -12.32 27.18 20.34
N ARG A 83 -13.51 27.34 19.78
CA ARG A 83 -14.76 27.37 20.55
C ARG A 83 -15.00 26.05 21.30
N LEU A 84 -14.72 24.90 20.67
CA LEU A 84 -14.83 23.60 21.34
C LEU A 84 -13.88 23.48 22.53
N ASN A 85 -12.64 23.95 22.38
CA ASN A 85 -11.67 23.99 23.48
C ASN A 85 -12.14 24.89 24.63
N GLU A 86 -12.71 26.06 24.33
CA GLU A 86 -13.27 26.96 25.34
C GLU A 86 -14.49 26.37 26.08
N VAL A 87 -15.40 25.72 25.35
CA VAL A 87 -16.56 25.04 25.95
C VAL A 87 -16.13 23.89 26.84
N GLU A 88 -15.09 23.14 26.47
CA GLU A 88 -14.54 22.08 27.32
C GLU A 88 -13.98 22.64 28.64
N LEU A 89 -13.28 23.78 28.60
CA LEU A 89 -12.81 24.48 29.80
C LEU A 89 -13.97 25.00 30.68
N GLN A 90 -15.03 25.57 30.09
CA GLN A 90 -16.18 26.09 30.84
C GLN A 90 -17.00 24.99 31.54
N VAL A 91 -17.13 23.81 30.92
CA VAL A 91 -17.85 22.67 31.53
C VAL A 91 -17.15 22.15 32.80
N LEU A 92 -15.83 22.37 32.92
CA LEU A 92 -15.02 21.96 34.07
C LEU A 92 -15.18 22.89 35.31
N GLU A 93 -15.82 24.04 35.19
CA GLU A 93 -16.01 25.00 36.30
C GLU A 93 -17.02 24.54 37.38
N ASN A 94 -17.80 23.49 37.10
CA ASN A 94 -18.67 22.88 38.11
C ASN A 94 -17.84 22.05 39.10
N HIS A 95 -17.94 22.31 40.42
CA HIS A 95 -17.18 21.59 41.46
C HIS A 95 -17.22 20.05 41.36
N GLY A 96 -18.36 19.47 40.93
CA GLY A 96 -18.47 18.03 40.70
C GLY A 96 -17.73 17.54 39.44
N ALA A 97 -17.69 18.36 38.38
CA ALA A 97 -16.96 18.07 37.15
C ALA A 97 -15.45 18.16 37.37
N LEU A 98 -14.98 19.18 38.10
CA LEU A 98 -13.57 19.35 38.47
C LEU A 98 -13.04 18.13 39.24
N GLN A 99 -13.76 17.70 40.29
CA GLN A 99 -13.35 16.51 41.06
C GLN A 99 -13.40 15.21 40.26
N SER A 100 -14.25 15.12 39.23
CA SER A 100 -14.28 13.96 38.33
C SER A 100 -13.11 13.97 37.35
N HIS A 101 -12.70 15.17 36.91
CA HIS A 101 -11.55 15.38 36.05
C HIS A 101 -10.22 15.15 36.78
N GLU A 102 -10.09 15.65 38.02
CA GLU A 102 -8.93 15.36 38.88
C GLU A 102 -8.77 13.86 39.13
N ALA A 103 -9.88 13.15 39.39
CA ALA A 103 -9.85 11.70 39.54
C ALA A 103 -9.38 11.01 38.26
N TYR A 104 -9.87 11.46 37.10
CA TYR A 104 -9.43 10.96 35.80
C TYR A 104 -7.93 11.20 35.57
N THR A 105 -7.44 12.43 35.74
CA THR A 105 -6.03 12.77 35.54
C THR A 105 -5.12 11.97 36.47
N ARG A 106 -5.47 11.90 37.76
CA ARG A 106 -4.73 11.09 38.74
C ARG A 106 -4.76 9.60 38.45
N SER A 107 -5.83 9.09 37.80
CA SER A 107 -5.88 7.69 37.39
C SER A 107 -4.76 7.39 36.37
N HIS A 108 -4.53 8.27 35.40
CA HIS A 108 -3.47 8.10 34.40
C HIS A 108 -2.06 8.18 35.01
N GLU A 109 -1.86 9.02 36.03
CA GLU A 109 -0.60 9.04 36.81
C GLU A 109 -0.33 7.70 37.50
N LEU A 110 -1.38 7.05 38.03
CA LEU A 110 -1.26 5.73 38.67
C LEU A 110 -0.94 4.63 37.66
N LEU A 111 -1.52 4.70 36.45
CA LEU A 111 -1.19 3.78 35.37
C LEU A 111 0.28 3.89 34.96
N GLN A 112 0.82 5.11 34.86
CA GLN A 112 2.25 5.34 34.59
C GLN A 112 3.17 4.79 35.70
N GLN A 113 2.66 4.71 36.93
CA GLN A 113 3.36 4.09 38.07
C GLN A 113 3.20 2.56 38.12
N GLY A 114 2.49 1.95 37.16
CA GLY A 114 2.22 0.51 37.12
C GLY A 114 1.14 0.04 38.10
N LYS A 115 0.37 0.96 38.71
CA LYS A 115 -0.68 0.64 39.70
C LYS A 115 -2.04 0.44 39.03
N VAL A 116 -2.19 -0.70 38.36
CA VAL A 116 -3.35 -1.04 37.53
C VAL A 116 -4.67 -1.06 38.33
N ASP A 117 -4.70 -1.70 39.49
CA ASP A 117 -5.94 -1.82 40.29
C ASP A 117 -6.45 -0.46 40.79
N GLU A 118 -5.53 0.39 41.26
CA GLU A 118 -5.85 1.74 41.72
C GLU A 118 -6.30 2.64 40.55
N TYR A 119 -5.70 2.46 39.37
CA TYR A 119 -6.11 3.12 38.13
C TYR A 119 -7.58 2.79 37.80
N ILE A 120 -7.93 1.51 37.74
CA ILE A 120 -9.29 1.08 37.39
C ILE A 120 -10.30 1.59 38.41
N ALA A 121 -10.01 1.49 39.71
CA ALA A 121 -10.89 1.97 40.78
C ALA A 121 -11.15 3.49 40.69
N LEU A 122 -10.10 4.27 40.42
CA LEU A 122 -10.21 5.72 40.31
C LEU A 122 -10.91 6.14 39.01
N LEU A 123 -10.67 5.43 37.92
CA LEU A 123 -11.37 5.62 36.64
C LEU A 123 -12.87 5.32 36.76
N GLN A 124 -13.25 4.25 37.47
CA GLN A 124 -14.64 3.95 37.80
C GLN A 124 -15.29 5.08 38.60
N LYS A 125 -14.59 5.61 39.61
CA LYS A 125 -15.08 6.76 40.40
C LYS A 125 -15.28 8.02 39.55
N ALA A 126 -14.41 8.28 38.59
CA ALA A 126 -14.58 9.37 37.64
C ALA A 126 -15.81 9.14 36.72
N ALA A 127 -16.01 7.91 36.25
CA ALA A 127 -17.14 7.53 35.42
C ALA A 127 -18.49 7.58 36.15
N GLU A 128 -18.54 7.20 37.43
CA GLU A 128 -19.73 7.33 38.29
C GLU A 128 -20.20 8.79 38.35
N ARG A 129 -19.25 9.72 38.41
CA ARG A 129 -19.45 11.18 38.37
C ARG A 129 -19.72 11.73 36.98
N SER A 130 -20.03 10.88 35.99
CA SER A 130 -20.33 11.25 34.60
C SER A 130 -19.16 11.91 33.88
N HIS A 131 -17.91 11.58 34.22
CA HIS A 131 -16.76 12.04 33.41
C HIS A 131 -16.77 11.33 32.05
N ARG A 132 -17.04 12.10 30.99
CA ARG A 132 -17.34 11.57 29.65
C ARG A 132 -16.19 10.75 29.01
N LYS A 133 -14.93 11.18 29.18
CA LYS A 133 -13.72 10.47 28.71
C LYS A 133 -13.45 9.20 29.52
N ALA A 134 -13.69 9.25 30.85
CA ALA A 134 -13.51 8.09 31.72
C ALA A 134 -14.52 6.97 31.39
N LEU A 135 -15.76 7.37 31.07
CA LEU A 135 -16.79 6.46 30.58
C LEU A 135 -16.36 5.79 29.27
N TYR A 136 -15.83 6.56 28.30
CA TYR A 136 -15.31 5.98 27.07
C TYR A 136 -14.16 5.00 27.34
N GLU A 137 -13.17 5.40 28.15
CA GLU A 137 -12.01 4.55 28.46
C GLU A 137 -12.41 3.24 29.16
N LEU A 138 -13.29 3.28 30.17
CA LEU A 138 -13.82 2.05 30.76
C LEU A 138 -14.52 1.18 29.74
N GLY A 139 -15.30 1.79 28.83
CA GLY A 139 -15.91 1.07 27.73
C GLY A 139 -14.88 0.35 26.86
N SER A 140 -13.77 1.03 26.55
CA SER A 140 -12.64 0.51 25.79
C SER A 140 -11.95 -0.66 26.49
N LEU A 141 -11.66 -0.53 27.80
CA LEU A 141 -11.05 -1.61 28.59
C LEU A 141 -11.92 -2.87 28.56
N TYR A 142 -13.24 -2.73 28.75
CA TYR A 142 -14.17 -3.86 28.67
C TYR A 142 -14.38 -4.41 27.25
N GLU A 143 -14.20 -3.61 26.20
CA GLU A 143 -14.32 -4.06 24.81
C GLU A 143 -13.10 -4.86 24.37
N TYR A 144 -11.89 -4.37 24.66
CA TYR A 144 -10.64 -4.98 24.25
C TYR A 144 -10.14 -6.05 25.24
N GLY A 145 -10.63 -6.05 26.47
CA GLY A 145 -10.13 -6.94 27.52
C GLY A 145 -8.74 -6.55 28.03
N GLU A 146 -8.35 -5.28 27.84
CA GLU A 146 -7.11 -4.73 28.39
C GLU A 146 -7.31 -4.50 29.90
N LEU A 147 -6.51 -5.16 30.74
CA LEU A 147 -6.52 -5.04 32.21
C LEU A 147 -7.78 -5.58 32.93
N VAL A 148 -8.87 -5.82 32.22
CA VAL A 148 -10.13 -6.35 32.74
C VAL A 148 -10.66 -7.45 31.83
N ASP A 149 -11.44 -8.38 32.39
CA ASP A 149 -12.14 -9.37 31.58
C ASP A 149 -13.11 -8.69 30.61
N ARG A 150 -13.09 -9.15 29.36
CA ARG A 150 -13.89 -8.59 28.29
C ARG A 150 -15.39 -8.77 28.56
N ASP A 151 -16.14 -7.67 28.45
CA ASP A 151 -17.59 -7.63 28.67
C ASP A 151 -18.24 -6.57 27.76
N PHE A 152 -18.72 -7.02 26.59
CA PHE A 152 -19.40 -6.14 25.63
C PHE A 152 -20.67 -5.48 26.19
N SER A 153 -21.35 -6.12 27.15
CA SER A 153 -22.57 -5.55 27.74
C SER A 153 -22.26 -4.36 28.63
N LYS A 154 -21.17 -4.43 29.41
CA LYS A 154 -20.66 -3.26 30.15
C LYS A 154 -20.10 -2.21 29.21
N ALA A 155 -19.31 -2.60 28.21
CA ALA A 155 -18.72 -1.68 27.24
C ALA A 155 -19.78 -0.80 26.57
N VAL A 156 -20.84 -1.41 26.03
CA VAL A 156 -21.97 -0.72 25.40
C VAL A 156 -22.65 0.27 26.35
N ARG A 157 -22.86 -0.10 27.62
CA ARG A 157 -23.51 0.79 28.61
C ARG A 157 -22.67 2.03 28.86
N TYR A 158 -21.35 1.86 29.00
CA TYR A 158 -20.43 2.97 29.19
C TYR A 158 -20.33 3.86 27.94
N TYR A 159 -20.22 3.25 26.76
CA TYR A 159 -20.23 3.99 25.49
C TYR A 159 -21.51 4.77 25.27
N LYS A 160 -22.67 4.18 25.56
CA LYS A 160 -23.95 4.88 25.46
C LYS A 160 -23.99 6.12 26.36
N ARG A 161 -23.59 5.98 27.63
CA ARG A 161 -23.57 7.11 28.59
C ARG A 161 -22.55 8.18 28.18
N SER A 162 -21.39 7.78 27.70
CA SER A 162 -20.37 8.69 27.17
C SER A 162 -20.87 9.47 25.94
N ALA A 163 -21.53 8.77 25.01
CA ALA A 163 -22.13 9.36 23.82
C ALA A 163 -23.24 10.37 24.13
N GLU A 164 -24.11 10.06 25.10
CA GLU A 164 -25.18 10.94 25.58
C GLU A 164 -24.64 12.22 26.24
N LEU A 165 -23.45 12.15 26.84
CA LEU A 165 -22.73 13.31 27.40
C LEU A 165 -21.94 14.12 26.36
N GLY A 166 -22.00 13.73 25.08
CA GLY A 166 -21.37 14.47 23.99
C GLY A 166 -19.88 14.21 23.83
N ASP A 167 -19.36 13.08 24.32
CA ASP A 167 -17.96 12.70 24.05
C ASP A 167 -17.78 12.21 22.61
N PRO A 168 -16.88 12.78 21.80
CA PRO A 168 -16.71 12.35 20.41
C PRO A 168 -16.28 10.89 20.28
N ALA A 169 -15.40 10.41 21.18
CA ALA A 169 -14.94 9.02 21.17
C ALA A 169 -16.03 8.05 21.64
N GLY A 170 -16.77 8.41 22.68
CA GLY A 170 -17.97 7.69 23.11
C GLY A 170 -19.05 7.63 22.02
N GLN A 171 -19.31 8.73 21.33
CA GLN A 171 -20.24 8.79 20.19
C GLN A 171 -19.82 7.84 19.06
N ARG A 172 -18.54 7.86 18.67
CA ARG A 172 -17.98 6.94 17.67
C ARG A 172 -18.10 5.48 18.10
N ALA A 173 -17.71 5.15 19.32
CA ALA A 173 -17.74 3.78 19.83
C ALA A 173 -19.17 3.25 19.93
N TYR A 174 -20.11 4.05 20.42
CA TYR A 174 -21.51 3.66 20.47
C TYR A 174 -22.14 3.54 19.07
N ALA A 175 -21.76 4.40 18.13
CA ALA A 175 -22.14 4.29 16.73
C ALA A 175 -21.70 2.95 16.14
N PHE A 176 -20.46 2.53 16.40
CA PHE A 176 -19.92 1.25 15.96
C PHE A 176 -20.72 0.06 16.50
N MET A 177 -21.09 0.10 17.79
CA MET A 177 -21.94 -0.93 18.41
C MET A 177 -23.33 -1.01 17.77
N LEU A 178 -23.95 0.14 17.47
CA LEU A 178 -25.24 0.20 16.77
C LEU A 178 -25.17 -0.28 15.33
N ASP A 179 -24.05 -0.04 14.64
CA ASP A 179 -23.85 -0.44 13.25
C ASP A 179 -23.70 -1.96 13.13
N HIS A 180 -23.00 -2.59 14.08
CA HIS A 180 -22.75 -4.03 14.11
C HIS A 180 -23.80 -4.82 14.89
N GLY A 181 -24.65 -4.15 15.68
CA GLY A 181 -25.65 -4.81 16.53
C GLY A 181 -25.04 -5.55 17.73
N ARG A 182 -23.85 -5.14 18.18
CA ARG A 182 -23.12 -5.83 19.25
C ARG A 182 -23.71 -5.49 20.61
N ARG A 183 -24.47 -6.43 21.20
CA ARG A 183 -25.24 -6.26 22.46
C ARG A 183 -26.22 -5.07 22.47
N VAL A 184 -26.53 -4.53 21.29
CA VAL A 184 -27.58 -3.52 21.06
C VAL A 184 -28.34 -3.87 19.79
N PRO A 185 -29.64 -3.53 19.68
CA PRO A 185 -30.36 -3.69 18.42
C PRO A 185 -29.67 -2.91 17.30
N GLN A 186 -29.40 -3.57 16.18
CA GLN A 186 -28.76 -2.94 15.03
C GLN A 186 -29.59 -1.76 14.53
N ASN A 187 -28.97 -0.60 14.39
CA ASN A 187 -29.61 0.59 13.85
C ASN A 187 -28.58 1.46 13.12
N LYS A 188 -28.42 1.15 11.83
CA LYS A 188 -27.46 1.82 10.94
C LYS A 188 -27.71 3.32 10.78
N GLY A 189 -28.98 3.74 10.70
CA GLY A 189 -29.33 5.16 10.60
C GLY A 189 -28.93 5.95 11.85
N LYS A 190 -29.15 5.38 13.04
CA LYS A 190 -28.71 5.96 14.31
C LYS A 190 -27.19 5.94 14.46
N ALA A 191 -26.53 4.90 13.94
CA ALA A 191 -25.06 4.84 13.90
C ALA A 191 -24.48 5.97 13.06
N VAL A 192 -24.96 6.18 11.82
CA VAL A 192 -24.53 7.30 10.96
C VAL A 192 -24.70 8.64 11.66
N LEU A 193 -25.83 8.86 12.35
CA LEU A 193 -26.07 10.09 13.12
C LEU A 193 -25.02 10.32 14.21
N TYR A 194 -24.69 9.31 15.02
CA TYR A 194 -23.66 9.45 16.06
C TYR A 194 -22.26 9.64 15.47
N TYR A 195 -21.93 8.96 14.37
CA TYR A 195 -20.69 9.26 13.66
C TYR A 195 -20.65 10.71 13.18
N THR A 196 -21.78 11.29 12.76
CA THR A 196 -21.84 12.70 12.32
C THR A 196 -21.60 13.65 13.49
N PHE A 197 -22.18 13.38 14.66
CA PHE A 197 -21.88 14.17 15.86
C PHE A 197 -20.40 14.08 16.25
N ALA A 198 -19.81 12.88 16.22
CA ALA A 198 -18.40 12.69 16.53
C ALA A 198 -17.49 13.43 15.53
N ALA A 199 -17.74 13.27 14.22
CA ALA A 199 -16.95 13.91 13.17
C ALA A 199 -17.06 15.45 13.20
N ASN A 200 -18.25 15.99 13.48
CA ASN A 200 -18.43 17.44 13.65
C ASN A 200 -17.71 17.98 14.89
N ASN A 201 -17.47 17.13 15.90
CA ASN A 201 -16.63 17.44 17.06
C ASN A 201 -15.16 17.07 16.82
N TYR A 202 -14.70 17.12 15.57
CA TYR A 202 -13.30 16.96 15.18
C TYR A 202 -12.70 15.59 15.45
N ASP A 203 -13.53 14.55 15.53
CA ASP A 203 -13.03 13.20 15.67
C ASP A 203 -12.50 12.66 14.32
N THR A 204 -11.19 12.39 14.25
CA THR A 204 -10.50 11.88 13.06
C THR A 204 -11.12 10.58 12.54
N GLU A 205 -11.29 9.60 13.43
CA GLU A 205 -11.73 8.26 13.09
C GLU A 205 -13.19 8.23 12.62
N ALA A 206 -14.09 8.97 13.27
CA ALA A 206 -15.47 9.10 12.82
C ALA A 206 -15.56 9.80 11.47
N SER A 207 -14.68 10.78 11.21
CA SER A 207 -14.58 11.45 9.90
C SER A 207 -14.19 10.45 8.81
N LEU A 208 -13.23 9.56 9.07
CA LEU A 208 -12.84 8.50 8.13
C LEU A 208 -13.98 7.51 7.87
N VAL A 209 -14.67 7.06 8.92
CA VAL A 209 -15.81 6.15 8.79
C VAL A 209 -16.92 6.77 7.95
N LEU A 210 -17.30 8.03 8.22
CA LEU A 210 -18.33 8.73 7.43
C LEU A 210 -17.88 9.00 6.00
N GLY A 211 -16.64 9.46 5.82
CA GLY A 211 -16.05 9.67 4.51
C GLY A 211 -16.13 8.40 3.67
N ASN A 212 -15.74 7.26 4.24
CA ASN A 212 -15.81 5.95 3.59
C ASN A 212 -17.26 5.54 3.26
N LYS A 213 -18.18 5.64 4.23
CA LYS A 213 -19.59 5.29 4.02
C LYS A 213 -20.24 6.14 2.91
N LEU A 214 -20.01 7.46 2.89
CA LEU A 214 -20.53 8.37 1.88
C LEU A 214 -19.87 8.19 0.50
N HIS A 215 -18.57 7.93 0.46
CA HIS A 215 -17.84 7.73 -0.79
C HIS A 215 -18.26 6.44 -1.50
N ARG A 216 -18.47 5.36 -0.73
CA ARG A 216 -18.83 4.05 -1.25
C ARG A 216 -20.34 3.80 -1.33
N GLY A 217 -21.14 4.60 -0.61
CA GLY A 217 -22.58 4.39 -0.49
C GLY A 217 -22.94 3.25 0.47
N TYR A 218 -22.08 2.96 1.45
CA TYR A 218 -22.39 1.98 2.50
C TYR A 218 -23.37 2.61 3.48
N ASP A 219 -24.57 2.02 3.59
CA ASP A 219 -25.65 2.44 4.49
C ASP A 219 -26.13 3.90 4.30
N THR A 220 -25.66 4.56 3.23
CA THR A 220 -25.93 5.97 2.87
C THR A 220 -25.97 6.12 1.35
N THR A 221 -26.41 7.28 0.86
CA THR A 221 -26.35 7.61 -0.57
C THR A 221 -24.92 8.01 -0.97
N LYS A 222 -24.40 7.41 -2.04
CA LYS A 222 -23.07 7.74 -2.58
C LYS A 222 -22.98 9.23 -2.94
N SER A 223 -22.03 9.95 -2.34
CA SER A 223 -21.77 11.37 -2.62
C SER A 223 -20.31 11.71 -2.38
N CYS A 224 -19.61 12.13 -3.44
CA CYS A 224 -18.22 12.59 -3.34
C CYS A 224 -18.14 13.92 -2.59
N ASP A 225 -19.02 14.89 -2.91
CA ASP A 225 -19.02 16.22 -2.31
C ASP A 225 -19.28 16.21 -0.80
N ALA A 226 -20.05 15.24 -0.31
CA ALA A 226 -20.24 15.04 1.12
C ALA A 226 -19.04 14.33 1.76
N ALA A 227 -18.51 13.29 1.10
CA ALA A 227 -17.39 12.50 1.62
C ALA A 227 -16.09 13.30 1.71
N ILE A 228 -15.80 14.15 0.72
CA ILE A 228 -14.54 14.91 0.64
C ILE A 228 -14.36 15.85 1.82
N LYS A 229 -15.44 16.38 2.41
CA LYS A 229 -15.39 17.24 3.60
C LYS A 229 -14.78 16.51 4.79
N TYR A 230 -15.22 15.27 5.04
CA TYR A 230 -14.73 14.48 6.16
C TYR A 230 -13.31 13.95 5.93
N TYR A 231 -12.98 13.53 4.71
CA TYR A 231 -11.62 13.12 4.37
C TYR A 231 -10.63 14.28 4.44
N ARG A 232 -11.01 15.47 3.94
CA ARG A 232 -10.20 16.68 4.05
C ARG A 232 -9.94 17.04 5.52
N HIS A 233 -10.98 16.99 6.34
CA HIS A 233 -10.87 17.24 7.77
C HIS A 233 -9.88 16.29 8.45
N ALA A 234 -10.03 14.97 8.24
CA ALA A 234 -9.10 13.98 8.77
C ALA A 234 -7.67 14.17 8.23
N ALA A 235 -7.52 14.46 6.94
CA ALA A 235 -6.22 14.70 6.32
C ALA A 235 -5.54 15.96 6.88
N ASN A 236 -6.28 17.05 7.11
CA ASN A 236 -5.73 18.25 7.71
C ASN A 236 -5.20 17.98 9.13
N GLN A 237 -5.94 17.22 9.95
CA GLN A 237 -5.47 16.85 11.29
C GLN A 237 -4.18 16.00 11.23
N VAL A 238 -4.10 15.06 10.29
CA VAL A 238 -2.87 14.30 10.04
C VAL A 238 -1.73 15.25 9.67
N ILE A 239 -1.93 16.14 8.70
CA ILE A 239 -0.88 17.09 8.27
C ILE A 239 -0.47 18.08 9.37
N GLU A 240 -1.40 18.58 10.18
CA GLU A 240 -1.10 19.42 11.34
C GLU A 240 -0.24 18.68 12.37
N GLU A 241 -0.50 17.40 12.58
CA GLU A 241 0.31 16.56 13.44
C GLU A 241 1.72 16.34 12.86
N TYR A 242 1.82 16.05 11.56
CA TYR A 242 3.10 15.98 10.83
C TYR A 242 3.91 17.28 10.92
N MET A 243 3.24 18.45 10.91
CA MET A 243 3.90 19.76 11.03
C MET A 243 4.36 20.08 12.46
N LYS A 244 3.72 19.49 13.48
CA LYS A 244 4.12 19.66 14.89
C LYS A 244 5.20 18.69 15.31
N THR A 245 5.28 17.52 14.67
CA THR A 245 6.34 16.56 14.95
C THR A 245 7.66 17.12 14.43
N PRO A 246 8.68 17.29 15.28
CA PRO A 246 9.98 17.79 14.84
C PRO A 246 10.49 17.01 13.63
N PHE A 247 10.39 15.68 13.71
CA PHE A 247 10.81 14.74 12.69
C PHE A 247 9.54 14.28 11.96
N VAL A 248 9.33 14.70 10.71
CA VAL A 248 9.64 13.90 9.50
C VAL A 248 9.49 12.36 9.56
N HIS A 249 8.81 11.75 10.54
CA HIS A 249 8.74 10.30 10.61
C HIS A 249 7.79 9.81 9.52
N SER A 250 8.32 9.00 8.60
CA SER A 250 7.49 7.98 7.99
C SER A 250 7.02 7.10 9.14
N LEU A 251 5.77 7.27 9.57
CA LEU A 251 5.04 6.25 10.30
C LEU A 251 4.88 5.05 9.34
N HIS A 252 5.98 4.35 9.05
CA HIS A 252 6.00 3.17 8.22
C HIS A 252 5.55 2.00 9.09
N PHE A 253 4.24 1.95 9.34
CA PHE A 253 3.63 0.78 9.92
C PHE A 253 3.44 -0.23 8.79
N GLU A 254 4.07 -1.40 8.93
CA GLU A 254 3.86 -2.48 7.97
C GLU A 254 2.41 -2.96 8.04
N SER A 255 1.68 -2.75 6.95
CA SER A 255 0.34 -3.31 6.79
C SER A 255 0.48 -4.76 6.35
N VAL A 256 0.62 -5.68 7.31
CA VAL A 256 0.77 -7.12 7.02
C VAL A 256 -0.56 -7.70 6.53
N SER A 257 -0.54 -8.32 5.36
CA SER A 257 -1.65 -9.12 4.84
C SER A 257 -1.55 -10.53 5.42
N ILE A 258 -2.43 -10.89 6.36
CA ILE A 258 -2.47 -12.24 6.94
C ILE A 258 -2.59 -13.30 5.85
N PRO A 259 -3.50 -13.17 4.86
CA PRO A 259 -3.62 -14.15 3.78
C PRO A 259 -2.33 -14.36 3.00
N ASN A 260 -1.59 -13.29 2.69
CA ASN A 260 -0.37 -13.41 1.88
C ASN A 260 0.73 -14.12 2.65
N ARG A 261 0.90 -13.75 3.94
CA ARG A 261 1.92 -14.35 4.80
C ARG A 261 1.66 -15.83 5.07
N VAL A 262 0.40 -16.22 5.33
CA VAL A 262 0.03 -17.63 5.54
C VAL A 262 0.25 -18.46 4.27
N ASN A 263 -0.03 -17.90 3.09
CA ASN A 263 0.15 -18.59 1.82
C ASN A 263 1.59 -18.50 1.27
N GLY A 264 2.54 -17.95 2.02
CA GLY A 264 3.95 -17.84 1.60
C GLY A 264 4.17 -16.92 0.39
N LEU A 265 3.26 -15.97 0.14
CA LEU A 265 3.31 -15.02 -0.97
C LEU A 265 4.14 -13.77 -0.65
N ASP A 266 4.51 -13.56 0.62
CA ASP A 266 5.44 -12.51 1.03
C ASP A 266 6.89 -13.03 0.97
N SER A 267 7.75 -12.29 0.27
CA SER A 267 9.20 -12.52 0.28
C SER A 267 9.71 -12.39 1.72
N GLY A 268 10.40 -13.42 2.23
CA GLY A 268 10.89 -13.53 3.62
C GLY A 268 11.21 -12.19 4.29
N HIS A 269 10.33 -11.79 5.22
CA HIS A 269 10.56 -10.63 6.07
C HIS A 269 11.70 -10.94 7.04
N ILE A 270 12.79 -10.18 6.93
CA ILE A 270 13.78 -10.07 8.00
C ILE A 270 13.11 -9.28 9.12
N SER A 271 13.14 -9.78 10.35
CA SER A 271 12.53 -9.09 11.49
C SER A 271 13.22 -7.74 11.74
N ARG A 272 12.50 -6.77 12.33
CA ARG A 272 13.07 -5.46 12.66
C ARG A 272 14.27 -5.61 13.59
N GLU A 273 14.17 -6.55 14.52
CA GLU A 273 15.20 -6.89 15.50
C GLU A 273 16.47 -7.40 14.81
N GLU A 274 16.36 -8.28 13.81
CA GLU A 274 17.49 -8.76 13.01
C GLU A 274 18.15 -7.64 12.20
N ILE A 275 17.37 -6.72 11.63
CA ILE A 275 17.91 -5.54 10.93
C ILE A 275 18.65 -4.64 11.91
N LEU A 276 18.06 -4.38 13.09
CA LEU A 276 18.68 -3.55 14.13
C LEU A 276 20.00 -4.16 14.63
N GLU A 277 20.01 -5.48 14.88
CA GLU A 277 21.20 -6.21 15.31
C GLU A 277 22.27 -6.20 14.22
N TYR A 278 21.91 -6.41 12.96
CA TYR A 278 22.82 -6.30 11.83
C TYR A 278 23.41 -4.88 11.69
N VAL A 279 22.60 -3.83 11.81
CA VAL A 279 23.06 -2.43 11.70
C VAL A 279 24.00 -2.08 12.86
N LYS A 280 23.67 -2.47 14.10
CA LYS A 280 24.54 -2.24 15.26
C LYS A 280 25.83 -3.06 15.18
N PHE A 281 25.75 -4.32 14.73
CA PHE A 281 26.91 -5.21 14.60
C PHE A 281 27.93 -4.71 13.57
N ASN A 282 27.44 -4.19 12.43
CA ASN A 282 28.31 -3.67 11.38
C ASN A 282 28.78 -2.23 11.62
N ALA A 283 28.33 -1.57 12.68
CA ALA A 283 28.74 -0.22 12.98
C ALA A 283 30.18 -0.22 13.52
N ASN A 284 31.08 0.44 12.79
CA ASN A 284 32.46 0.62 13.22
C ASN A 284 32.60 1.92 14.03
N PRO A 285 33.05 1.88 15.30
CA PRO A 285 33.26 3.08 16.10
C PRO A 285 34.28 4.06 15.50
N ASP A 286 35.20 3.60 14.65
CA ASP A 286 36.17 4.46 13.96
C ASP A 286 35.61 5.12 12.69
N ASN A 287 34.37 4.81 12.29
CA ASN A 287 33.73 5.38 11.10
C ASN A 287 32.70 6.43 11.50
N ALA A 288 33.02 7.70 11.26
CA ALA A 288 32.15 8.84 11.56
C ALA A 288 30.74 8.69 10.96
N LYS A 289 30.60 8.11 9.76
CA LYS A 289 29.30 7.88 9.13
C LYS A 289 28.48 6.83 9.87
N SER A 290 29.12 5.76 10.33
CA SER A 290 28.45 4.70 11.11
C SER A 290 27.93 5.23 12.44
N LEU A 291 28.68 6.11 13.10
CA LEU A 291 28.23 6.78 14.33
C LEU A 291 27.01 7.69 14.09
N VAL A 292 26.99 8.41 12.96
CA VAL A 292 25.80 9.19 12.57
C VAL A 292 24.58 8.29 12.32
N GLU A 293 24.75 7.16 11.64
CA GLU A 293 23.62 6.23 11.42
C GLU A 293 23.10 5.67 12.75
N ILE A 294 23.96 5.32 13.71
CA ILE A 294 23.53 4.92 15.06
C ILE A 294 22.78 6.06 15.75
N GLY A 295 23.31 7.29 15.71
CA GLY A 295 22.64 8.45 16.27
C GLY A 295 21.23 8.64 15.68
N ILE A 296 21.08 8.45 14.36
CA ILE A 296 19.80 8.49 13.65
C ILE A 296 18.87 7.36 14.13
N LEU A 297 19.36 6.15 14.39
CA LEU A 297 18.53 5.07 14.94
C LEU A 297 17.93 5.44 16.29
N TYR A 298 18.71 6.03 17.21
CA TYR A 298 18.21 6.50 18.51
C TYR A 298 17.32 7.74 18.37
N LEU A 299 17.59 8.60 17.38
CA LEU A 299 16.82 9.81 17.11
C LEU A 299 15.38 9.52 16.65
N PHE A 300 15.23 8.56 15.74
CA PHE A 300 13.95 8.22 15.12
C PHE A 300 13.30 6.96 15.72
N GLY A 301 14.04 6.16 16.50
CA GLY A 301 13.55 4.92 17.08
C GLY A 301 13.27 3.83 16.04
N TYR A 302 14.09 3.75 14.98
CA TYR A 302 13.87 2.76 13.93
C TYR A 302 14.08 1.33 14.42
N TYR A 303 13.37 0.39 13.80
CA TYR A 303 13.49 -1.05 14.04
C TYR A 303 13.23 -1.50 15.48
N GLY A 304 12.31 -0.82 16.18
CA GLY A 304 11.95 -1.16 17.57
C GLY A 304 12.92 -0.58 18.61
N GLN A 305 13.91 0.21 18.20
CA GLN A 305 14.74 0.99 19.13
C GLN A 305 13.90 2.08 19.82
N GLU A 306 13.97 2.15 21.14
CA GLU A 306 13.36 3.28 21.86
C GLU A 306 14.08 4.59 21.51
N VAL A 307 13.29 5.65 21.35
CA VAL A 307 13.79 6.99 21.05
C VAL A 307 14.55 7.54 22.25
N ASP A 308 15.82 7.89 22.05
CA ASP A 308 16.66 8.50 23.07
C ASP A 308 17.45 9.67 22.45
N TYR A 309 16.95 10.88 22.68
CA TYR A 309 17.55 12.09 22.14
C TYR A 309 18.90 12.43 22.77
N ALA A 310 19.14 12.04 24.03
CA ALA A 310 20.40 12.30 24.71
C ALA A 310 21.50 11.41 24.14
N VAL A 311 21.21 10.12 23.96
CA VAL A 311 22.14 9.18 23.33
C VAL A 311 22.39 9.56 21.87
N ALA A 312 21.35 9.94 21.12
CA ALA A 312 21.50 10.40 19.75
C ALA A 312 22.43 11.63 19.66
N LYS A 313 22.26 12.60 20.56
CA LYS A 313 23.11 13.79 20.67
C LYS A 313 24.58 13.41 20.91
N ASP A 314 24.84 12.55 21.88
CA ASP A 314 26.21 12.14 22.24
C ASP A 314 26.95 11.51 21.04
N TYR A 315 26.23 10.74 20.21
CA TYR A 315 26.79 10.20 18.96
C TYR A 315 27.08 11.28 17.92
N PHE A 316 26.23 12.30 17.78
CA PHE A 316 26.47 13.39 16.84
C PHE A 316 27.59 14.32 17.28
N GLU A 317 27.70 14.63 18.57
CA GLU A 317 28.78 15.49 19.11
C GLU A 317 30.17 14.86 18.92
N GLN A 318 30.29 13.53 19.01
CA GLN A 318 31.56 12.83 18.76
C GLN A 318 32.15 13.06 17.37
N VAL A 319 31.31 13.38 16.39
CA VAL A 319 31.70 13.47 14.97
C VAL A 319 31.36 14.82 14.33
N GLU A 320 30.95 15.81 15.13
CA GLU A 320 30.44 17.09 14.62
C GLU A 320 31.46 17.86 13.77
N ASP A 321 32.75 17.73 14.05
CA ASP A 321 33.79 18.44 13.30
C ASP A 321 34.02 17.84 11.91
N VAL A 322 33.84 16.53 11.78
CA VAL A 322 34.24 15.73 10.62
C VAL A 322 33.06 15.43 9.70
N GLU A 323 31.86 15.22 10.25
CA GLU A 323 30.68 14.79 9.49
C GLU A 323 29.59 15.88 9.45
N PRO A 324 29.38 16.56 8.30
CA PRO A 324 28.38 17.63 8.18
C PRO A 324 26.94 17.19 8.44
N ARG A 325 26.62 15.91 8.22
CA ARG A 325 25.28 15.38 8.53
C ARG A 325 25.01 15.37 10.03
N ALA A 326 26.03 15.15 10.87
CA ALA A 326 25.91 15.24 12.32
C ALA A 326 25.61 16.67 12.77
N GLN A 327 26.28 17.67 12.16
CA GLN A 327 26.01 19.09 12.40
C GLN A 327 24.54 19.44 12.09
N ALA A 328 24.01 18.97 10.96
CA ALA A 328 22.61 19.16 10.61
C ALA A 328 21.65 18.47 11.62
N MET A 329 21.97 17.27 12.10
CA MET A 329 21.14 16.61 13.12
C MET A 329 21.20 17.32 14.48
N LEU A 330 22.37 17.82 14.90
CA LEU A 330 22.52 18.63 16.11
C LEU A 330 21.70 19.92 16.03
N GLY A 331 21.72 20.61 14.89
CA GLY A 331 20.85 21.76 14.65
C GLY A 331 19.38 21.44 14.90
N ARG A 332 18.91 20.26 14.44
CA ARG A 332 17.53 19.78 14.66
C ARG A 332 17.20 19.49 16.13
N LEU A 333 18.16 19.01 16.91
CA LEU A 333 17.98 18.79 18.34
C LEU A 333 17.82 20.13 19.08
N TYR A 334 18.67 21.12 18.76
CA TYR A 334 18.59 22.46 19.34
C TYR A 334 17.36 23.24 18.90
N GLU A 335 16.92 23.12 17.64
CA GLU A 335 15.73 23.83 17.15
C GLU A 335 14.46 23.46 17.94
N PHE A 336 14.29 22.16 18.24
CA PHE A 336 13.08 21.64 18.87
C PHE A 336 13.25 21.31 20.37
N GLY A 337 14.43 21.53 20.94
CA GLY A 337 14.72 21.21 22.34
C GLY A 337 14.60 19.72 22.68
N LEU A 338 15.13 18.85 21.81
CA LEU A 338 15.03 17.40 21.96
C LEU A 338 16.28 16.86 22.67
N GLY A 339 16.15 16.49 23.94
CA GLY A 339 17.30 16.11 24.77
C GLY A 339 18.25 17.26 25.13
N VAL A 340 17.91 18.49 24.74
CA VAL A 340 18.62 19.74 25.02
C VAL A 340 17.62 20.87 25.20
N ASP A 341 18.04 21.99 25.79
CA ASP A 341 17.23 23.21 25.79
C ASP A 341 17.12 23.78 24.37
N ALA A 342 15.93 24.23 23.98
CA ALA A 342 15.71 24.80 22.66
C ALA A 342 16.51 26.10 22.46
N ASP A 343 17.27 26.17 21.37
CA ASP A 343 18.15 27.30 21.03
C ASP A 343 18.20 27.47 19.51
N ALA A 344 17.35 28.36 19.00
CA ALA A 344 17.21 28.60 17.56
C ALA A 344 18.45 29.25 16.93
N GLN A 345 19.23 30.02 17.70
CA GLN A 345 20.47 30.63 17.19
C GLN A 345 21.56 29.58 17.01
N LYS A 346 21.69 28.65 17.97
CA LYS A 346 22.58 27.49 17.79
C LYS A 346 22.12 26.60 16.65
N ALA A 347 20.81 26.40 16.48
CA ALA A 347 20.29 25.64 15.35
C ALA A 347 20.70 26.28 14.01
N GLU A 348 20.52 27.59 13.86
CA GLU A 348 20.95 28.35 12.68
C GLU A 348 22.47 28.21 12.43
N GLU A 349 23.29 28.30 13.49
CA GLU A 349 24.74 28.14 13.39
C GLU A 349 25.13 26.74 12.89
N TYR A 350 24.57 25.69 13.49
CA TYR A 350 24.83 24.31 13.10
C TYR A 350 24.37 24.01 11.67
N TYR A 351 23.17 24.48 11.28
CA TYR A 351 22.69 24.34 9.91
C TYR A 351 23.55 25.10 8.91
N SER A 352 24.00 26.32 9.26
CA SER A 352 24.89 27.12 8.41
C SER A 352 26.24 26.45 8.21
N ARG A 353 26.88 25.94 9.28
CA ARG A 353 28.13 25.16 9.20
C ARG A 353 27.99 23.92 8.32
N ALA A 354 26.86 23.22 8.42
CA ALA A 354 26.57 22.08 7.57
C ALA A 354 26.37 22.50 6.11
N ALA A 355 25.62 23.58 5.86
CA ALA A 355 25.34 24.11 4.54
C ALA A 355 26.60 24.64 3.82
N GLU A 356 27.53 25.28 4.54
CA GLU A 356 28.84 25.72 4.03
C GLU A 356 29.70 24.55 3.52
N LYS A 357 29.49 23.34 4.06
CA LYS A 357 30.12 22.10 3.61
C LYS A 357 29.28 21.36 2.56
N ASP A 358 28.37 22.06 1.88
CA ASP A 358 27.42 21.52 0.89
C ASP A 358 26.57 20.36 1.42
N ASN A 359 26.32 20.30 2.74
CA ASN A 359 25.46 19.27 3.29
C ASN A 359 24.01 19.52 2.90
N VAL A 360 23.46 18.55 2.19
CA VAL A 360 22.11 18.52 1.65
C VAL A 360 21.03 18.76 2.73
N GLN A 361 21.18 18.12 3.90
CA GLN A 361 20.24 18.28 5.01
C GLN A 361 20.40 19.64 5.70
N GLY A 362 21.64 20.11 5.88
CA GLY A 362 21.93 21.45 6.43
C GLY A 362 21.33 22.57 5.59
N ILE A 363 21.50 22.54 4.26
CA ILE A 363 20.91 23.51 3.34
C ILE A 363 19.37 23.50 3.45
N PHE A 364 18.77 22.31 3.49
CA PHE A 364 17.32 22.14 3.59
C PHE A 364 16.77 22.67 4.92
N PHE A 365 17.33 22.26 6.06
CA PHE A 365 16.85 22.70 7.38
C PHE A 365 17.08 24.19 7.61
N LEU A 366 18.18 24.76 7.09
CA LEU A 366 18.38 26.21 7.12
C LEU A 366 17.27 26.94 6.35
N GLY A 367 16.89 26.43 5.18
CA GLY A 367 15.76 26.97 4.40
C GLY A 367 14.43 26.85 5.14
N GLU A 368 14.19 25.73 5.83
CA GLU A 368 12.99 25.52 6.65
C GLU A 368 12.94 26.45 7.86
N LEU A 369 14.08 26.70 8.51
CA LEU A 369 14.20 27.62 9.63
C LEU A 369 13.84 29.06 9.20
N TYR A 370 14.33 29.53 8.05
CA TYR A 370 13.97 30.84 7.51
C TYR A 370 12.53 30.93 6.99
N LEU A 371 11.97 29.83 6.46
CA LEU A 371 10.58 29.76 6.02
C LEU A 371 9.61 29.83 7.21
N THR A 372 9.87 29.05 8.26
CA THR A 372 8.99 28.93 9.43
C THR A 372 9.21 30.04 10.44
N GLY A 373 10.42 30.59 10.54
CA GLY A 373 10.83 31.58 11.54
C GLY A 373 10.77 31.03 12.96
N ASN A 374 11.12 29.75 13.15
CA ASN A 374 11.08 29.12 14.46
C ASN A 374 12.23 29.67 15.35
N GLY A 375 11.92 30.68 16.16
CA GLY A 375 12.89 31.33 17.06
C GLY A 375 13.86 32.32 16.39
N ILE A 376 13.74 32.54 15.08
CA ILE A 376 14.46 33.57 14.30
C ILE A 376 13.50 34.39 13.43
N GLU A 377 13.97 35.48 12.83
CA GLU A 377 13.17 36.26 11.88
C GLU A 377 12.94 35.49 10.57
N LYS A 378 11.72 35.56 10.03
CA LYS A 378 11.38 34.93 8.74
C LYS A 378 12.07 35.64 7.58
N ASP A 379 12.72 34.88 6.71
CA ASP A 379 13.33 35.38 5.49
C ASP A 379 12.95 34.47 4.31
N TYR A 380 11.85 34.80 3.64
CA TYR A 380 11.35 33.99 2.53
C TYR A 380 12.25 34.03 1.30
N GLU A 381 13.03 35.09 1.10
CA GLU A 381 13.95 35.19 -0.04
C GLU A 381 15.13 34.23 0.16
N ARG A 382 15.76 34.25 1.34
CA ARG A 382 16.81 33.26 1.69
C ARG A 382 16.28 31.83 1.67
N ALA A 383 15.09 31.59 2.21
CA ALA A 383 14.48 30.27 2.17
C ALA A 383 14.30 29.79 0.71
N TYR A 384 13.84 30.66 -0.18
CA TYR A 384 13.70 30.34 -1.61
C TYR A 384 15.05 29.96 -2.25
N GLU A 385 16.10 30.75 -2.01
CA GLU A 385 17.43 30.49 -2.56
C GLU A 385 17.98 29.14 -2.09
N LEU A 386 17.87 28.86 -0.78
CA LEU A 386 18.30 27.59 -0.18
C LEU A 386 17.49 26.40 -0.72
N PHE A 387 16.17 26.54 -0.88
CA PHE A 387 15.36 25.46 -1.46
C PHE A 387 15.64 25.27 -2.95
N VAL A 388 15.95 26.30 -3.73
CA VAL A 388 16.39 26.15 -5.12
C VAL A 388 17.72 25.41 -5.18
N GLN A 389 18.66 25.70 -4.28
CA GLN A 389 19.93 24.97 -4.18
C GLN A 389 19.70 23.50 -3.82
N ALA A 390 18.90 23.23 -2.79
CA ALA A 390 18.53 21.89 -2.36
C ALA A 390 17.78 21.09 -3.45
N ALA A 391 16.85 21.72 -4.18
CA ALA A 391 16.11 21.09 -5.26
C ALA A 391 17.03 20.70 -6.43
N LYS A 392 18.05 21.51 -6.76
CA LYS A 392 19.06 21.15 -7.79
C LYS A 392 19.85 19.90 -7.43
N ILE A 393 20.06 19.65 -6.14
CA ILE A 393 20.76 18.45 -5.64
C ILE A 393 19.83 17.23 -5.62
N GLY A 394 18.52 17.44 -5.81
CA GLY A 394 17.53 16.37 -5.92
C GLY A 394 16.76 16.07 -4.63
N ILE A 395 16.74 16.99 -3.65
CA ILE A 395 15.92 16.81 -2.44
C ILE A 395 14.42 16.92 -2.78
N PRO A 396 13.60 15.89 -2.56
CA PRO A 396 12.15 15.95 -2.78
C PRO A 396 11.44 16.95 -1.86
N GLU A 397 11.86 17.05 -0.60
CA GLU A 397 11.34 18.00 0.40
C GLU A 397 11.50 19.46 -0.06
N ALA A 398 12.61 19.78 -0.74
CA ALA A 398 12.85 21.11 -1.27
C ALA A 398 11.90 21.43 -2.44
N HIS A 399 11.63 20.47 -3.33
CA HIS A 399 10.62 20.62 -4.38
C HIS A 399 9.23 20.84 -3.78
N LEU A 400 8.88 20.14 -2.70
CA LEU A 400 7.63 20.35 -1.97
C LEU A 400 7.54 21.79 -1.42
N ASN A 401 8.55 22.26 -0.71
CA ASN A 401 8.55 23.60 -0.13
C ASN A 401 8.53 24.69 -1.22
N LEU A 402 9.25 24.52 -2.34
CA LEU A 402 9.12 25.41 -3.50
C LEU A 402 7.69 25.43 -4.05
N GLY A 403 7.05 24.26 -4.15
CA GLY A 403 5.65 24.14 -4.54
C GLY A 403 4.73 24.91 -3.60
N ILE A 404 4.93 24.81 -2.29
CA ILE A 404 4.16 25.55 -1.27
C ILE A 404 4.42 27.06 -1.38
N MET A 405 5.67 27.49 -1.58
CA MET A 405 6.01 28.91 -1.76
C MET A 405 5.32 29.51 -2.98
N TYR A 406 5.28 28.81 -4.11
CA TYR A 406 4.51 29.25 -5.28
C TYR A 406 3.00 29.17 -5.08
N PHE A 407 2.51 28.21 -4.27
CA PHE A 407 1.09 28.06 -3.97
C PHE A 407 0.58 29.16 -3.04
N GLU A 408 1.30 29.49 -1.98
CA GLU A 408 0.92 30.50 -0.99
C GLU A 408 1.39 31.92 -1.36
N GLY A 409 2.45 32.04 -2.16
CA GLY A 409 3.09 33.32 -2.52
C GLY A 409 4.14 33.79 -1.51
N TYR A 410 4.85 32.87 -0.84
CA TYR A 410 5.90 33.22 0.13
C TYR A 410 7.23 33.55 -0.58
N GLY A 411 7.68 34.79 -0.50
CA GLY A 411 8.96 35.24 -1.11
C GLY A 411 8.99 35.24 -2.64
N VAL A 412 7.91 34.76 -3.30
CA VAL A 412 7.77 34.68 -4.75
C VAL A 412 6.37 35.06 -5.19
N ASN A 413 6.24 35.50 -6.44
CA ASN A 413 4.92 35.69 -7.05
C ASN A 413 4.19 34.35 -7.14
N GLN A 414 2.92 34.35 -6.73
CA GLN A 414 2.07 33.17 -6.74
C GLN A 414 1.94 32.61 -8.17
N ASP A 415 2.14 31.30 -8.30
CA ASP A 415 2.12 30.60 -9.60
C ASP A 415 1.62 29.17 -9.39
N PHE A 416 0.30 28.97 -9.58
CA PHE A 416 -0.32 27.67 -9.35
C PHE A 416 0.11 26.61 -10.37
N GLU A 417 0.49 26.99 -11.58
CA GLU A 417 0.98 26.04 -12.58
C GLU A 417 2.34 25.47 -12.14
N LYS A 418 3.25 26.33 -11.66
CA LYS A 418 4.51 25.88 -11.06
C LYS A 418 4.29 25.06 -9.80
N ALA A 419 3.42 25.50 -8.89
CA ALA A 419 3.10 24.75 -7.68
C ALA A 419 2.62 23.33 -8.00
N SER A 420 1.68 23.19 -8.94
CA SER A 420 1.18 21.91 -9.44
C SER A 420 2.29 21.03 -10.02
N SER A 421 3.19 21.63 -10.81
CA SER A 421 4.35 20.92 -11.38
C SER A 421 5.27 20.37 -10.30
N TYR A 422 5.62 21.19 -9.30
CA TYR A 422 6.44 20.76 -8.17
C TYR A 422 5.78 19.63 -7.37
N PHE A 423 4.48 19.77 -7.02
CA PHE A 423 3.78 18.69 -6.32
C PHE A 423 3.75 17.40 -7.13
N LYS A 424 3.45 17.45 -8.43
CA LYS A 424 3.48 16.25 -9.30
C LYS A 424 4.86 15.62 -9.38
N SER A 425 5.91 16.44 -9.43
CA SER A 425 7.29 15.95 -9.42
C SER A 425 7.62 15.22 -8.13
N VAL A 426 7.18 15.73 -6.97
CA VAL A 426 7.37 15.03 -5.68
C VAL A 426 6.58 13.72 -5.67
N LEU A 427 5.34 13.72 -6.14
CA LEU A 427 4.52 12.51 -6.21
C LEU A 427 5.12 11.43 -7.12
N ALA A 428 5.77 11.82 -8.21
CA ALA A 428 6.45 10.89 -9.12
C ALA A 428 7.74 10.29 -8.54
N SER A 429 8.35 10.94 -7.55
CA SER A 429 9.59 10.45 -6.91
C SER A 429 9.38 9.24 -5.99
N GLY A 430 8.15 9.01 -5.53
CA GLY A 430 7.79 7.83 -4.72
C GLY A 430 8.24 7.85 -3.25
N LEU A 431 8.85 8.94 -2.74
CA LEU A 431 9.20 9.02 -1.31
C LEU A 431 7.97 9.22 -0.41
N SER A 432 7.79 8.32 0.57
CA SER A 432 6.56 8.21 1.38
C SER A 432 6.29 9.40 2.34
N THR A 433 7.34 10.03 2.87
CA THR A 433 7.22 11.12 3.88
C THR A 433 6.75 12.44 3.27
N THR A 434 7.39 12.87 2.18
CA THR A 434 7.07 14.13 1.49
C THR A 434 5.83 14.03 0.62
N THR A 435 5.47 12.82 0.19
CA THR A 435 4.22 12.59 -0.55
C THR A 435 3.00 12.98 0.25
N ALA A 436 2.94 12.78 1.57
CA ALA A 436 1.73 13.14 2.34
C ALA A 436 1.37 14.64 2.22
N ARG A 437 2.34 15.53 2.45
CA ARG A 437 2.15 16.97 2.30
C ARG A 437 1.88 17.34 0.84
N ALA A 438 2.61 16.77 -0.12
CA ALA A 438 2.38 17.02 -1.55
C ALA A 438 0.99 16.56 -2.01
N GLU A 439 0.53 15.40 -1.56
CA GLU A 439 -0.80 14.84 -1.82
C GLU A 439 -1.87 15.75 -1.26
N TYR A 440 -1.69 16.25 -0.03
CA TYR A 440 -2.61 17.19 0.61
C TYR A 440 -2.75 18.49 -0.21
N TYR A 441 -1.66 19.19 -0.51
CA TYR A 441 -1.74 20.44 -1.29
C TYR A 441 -2.27 20.21 -2.72
N HIS A 442 -1.87 19.11 -3.35
CA HIS A 442 -2.41 18.75 -4.66
C HIS A 442 -3.90 18.37 -4.58
N ALA A 443 -4.37 17.78 -3.47
CA ALA A 443 -5.79 17.51 -3.23
C ALA A 443 -6.57 18.81 -3.01
N GLU A 444 -6.02 19.80 -2.31
CA GLU A 444 -6.62 21.13 -2.16
C GLU A 444 -6.81 21.81 -3.52
N MET A 445 -5.78 21.74 -4.39
CA MET A 445 -5.86 22.25 -5.76
C MET A 445 -6.96 21.56 -6.58
N LEU A 446 -7.09 20.24 -6.49
CA LEU A 446 -8.12 19.47 -7.20
C LEU A 446 -9.52 19.66 -6.60
N HIS A 447 -9.63 19.83 -5.29
CA HIS A 447 -10.92 19.99 -4.62
C HIS A 447 -11.54 21.34 -4.97
N TYR A 448 -10.78 22.41 -4.77
CA TYR A 448 -11.26 23.77 -5.03
C TYR A 448 -11.07 24.21 -6.49
N GLY A 449 -10.33 23.45 -7.30
CA GLY A 449 -10.01 23.84 -8.68
C GLY A 449 -9.09 25.06 -8.74
N ILE A 450 -8.04 25.08 -7.91
CA ILE A 450 -7.02 26.15 -7.87
C ILE A 450 -5.88 25.73 -8.80
N GLY A 451 -5.64 26.47 -9.89
CA GLY A 451 -4.59 26.14 -10.87
C GLY A 451 -4.90 24.94 -11.78
N MET A 452 -6.06 24.31 -11.64
CA MET A 452 -6.47 23.14 -12.41
C MET A 452 -8.00 22.95 -12.38
N HIS A 453 -8.53 22.04 -13.21
CA HIS A 453 -9.95 21.68 -13.17
C HIS A 453 -10.26 20.88 -11.89
N PRO A 454 -11.40 21.16 -11.24
CA PRO A 454 -11.77 20.43 -10.05
C PRO A 454 -12.10 18.97 -10.37
N ASP A 455 -11.62 18.06 -9.53
CA ASP A 455 -11.91 16.63 -9.60
C ASP A 455 -12.05 16.08 -8.19
N CYS A 456 -13.30 15.86 -7.78
CA CYS A 456 -13.62 15.41 -6.43
C CYS A 456 -13.06 14.01 -6.15
N ASN A 457 -13.12 13.07 -7.10
CA ASN A 457 -12.66 11.71 -6.85
C ASN A 457 -11.13 11.68 -6.73
N ALA A 458 -10.42 12.38 -7.62
CA ALA A 458 -8.98 12.48 -7.55
C ALA A 458 -8.49 13.19 -6.27
N ALA A 459 -9.19 14.24 -5.83
CA ALA A 459 -8.90 14.93 -4.57
C ALA A 459 -9.15 14.01 -3.36
N LEU A 460 -10.30 13.33 -3.33
CA LEU A 460 -10.67 12.42 -2.26
C LEU A 460 -9.67 11.26 -2.13
N MET A 461 -9.26 10.64 -3.23
CA MET A 461 -8.25 9.58 -3.20
C MET A 461 -6.92 10.06 -2.61
N LYS A 462 -6.53 11.32 -2.88
CA LYS A 462 -5.33 11.91 -2.29
C LYS A 462 -5.49 12.21 -0.80
N TYR A 463 -6.59 12.81 -0.36
CA TYR A 463 -6.84 12.98 1.09
C TYR A 463 -6.85 11.65 1.81
N ARG A 464 -7.43 10.62 1.21
CA ARG A 464 -7.43 9.27 1.76
C ARG A 464 -6.00 8.72 1.89
N SER A 465 -5.18 8.83 0.85
CA SER A 465 -3.76 8.44 0.89
C SER A 465 -2.99 9.14 2.01
N VAL A 466 -3.29 10.42 2.25
CA VAL A 466 -2.73 11.18 3.38
C VAL A 466 -3.19 10.59 4.71
N THR A 467 -4.48 10.28 4.84
CA THR A 467 -5.01 9.69 6.07
C THR A 467 -4.48 8.29 6.33
N ASP A 468 -4.19 7.50 5.30
CA ASP A 468 -3.59 6.17 5.42
C ASP A 468 -2.16 6.20 5.98
N LYS A 469 -1.60 7.39 6.26
CA LYS A 469 -0.31 7.62 6.94
C LYS A 469 -0.48 8.17 8.37
N GLY A 470 -1.72 8.28 8.85
CA GLY A 470 -2.03 8.81 10.18
C GLY A 470 -1.78 7.82 11.32
N LYS A 471 -1.78 8.30 12.57
CA LYS A 471 -1.54 7.49 13.78
C LYS A 471 -2.47 6.30 13.97
N HIS A 472 -3.70 6.37 13.47
CA HIS A 472 -4.68 5.29 13.61
C HIS A 472 -4.20 3.98 12.95
N ILE A 473 -3.29 4.06 11.98
CA ILE A 473 -2.70 2.91 11.29
C ILE A 473 -1.87 2.03 12.24
N LYS A 474 -1.36 2.57 13.35
CA LYS A 474 -0.70 1.77 14.42
C LYS A 474 -1.59 0.63 14.93
N LYS A 475 -2.92 0.76 14.84
CA LYS A 475 -3.86 -0.30 15.21
C LYS A 475 -3.70 -1.56 14.34
N LEU A 476 -3.15 -1.47 13.11
CA LEU A 476 -2.86 -2.65 12.28
C LEU A 476 -1.78 -3.52 12.93
N GLU A 477 -0.75 -2.89 13.49
CA GLU A 477 0.34 -3.58 14.19
C GLU A 477 -0.19 -4.27 15.44
N VAL A 478 -0.95 -3.56 16.28
CA VAL A 478 -1.59 -4.15 17.47
C VAL A 478 -2.52 -5.32 17.11
N ALA A 479 -3.31 -5.17 16.03
CA ALA A 479 -4.19 -6.23 15.55
C ALA A 479 -3.41 -7.46 15.09
N TYR A 480 -2.28 -7.24 14.40
CA TYR A 480 -1.45 -8.31 13.89
C TYR A 480 -0.71 -9.05 15.00
N SER A 481 -0.14 -8.32 15.98
CA SER A 481 0.48 -8.93 17.17
C SER A 481 -0.54 -9.74 17.96
N ALA A 482 -1.75 -9.23 18.17
CA ALA A 482 -2.82 -9.98 18.82
C ALA A 482 -3.19 -11.26 18.05
N TYR A 483 -3.13 -11.23 16.72
CA TYR A 483 -3.35 -12.42 15.88
C TYR A 483 -2.22 -13.45 16.03
N GLU A 484 -0.95 -13.02 16.05
CA GLU A 484 0.20 -13.92 16.27
C GLU A 484 0.21 -14.54 17.68
N GLU A 485 -0.32 -13.82 18.68
CA GLU A 485 -0.52 -14.30 20.04
C GLU A 485 -1.77 -15.20 20.20
N ASP A 486 -2.45 -15.56 19.11
CA ASP A 486 -3.70 -16.35 19.09
C ASP A 486 -4.88 -15.68 19.83
N ASN A 487 -4.81 -14.37 20.06
CA ASN A 487 -5.90 -13.54 20.58
C ASN A 487 -6.77 -13.00 19.45
N ILE A 488 -7.47 -13.93 18.78
CA ILE A 488 -8.23 -13.69 17.55
C ILE A 488 -9.32 -12.63 17.74
N GLU A 489 -9.98 -12.61 18.90
CA GLU A 489 -11.08 -11.69 19.12
C GLU A 489 -10.62 -10.24 19.34
N LEU A 490 -9.47 -10.05 19.98
CA LEU A 490 -8.81 -8.75 20.08
C LEU A 490 -8.36 -8.27 18.70
N ALA A 491 -7.74 -9.16 17.91
CA ALA A 491 -7.34 -8.88 16.53
C ALA A 491 -8.54 -8.42 15.68
N LEU A 492 -9.66 -9.16 15.75
CA LEU A 492 -10.92 -8.80 15.07
C LEU A 492 -11.45 -7.44 15.52
N ALA A 493 -11.45 -7.13 16.81
CA ALA A 493 -11.94 -5.85 17.32
C ALA A 493 -11.19 -4.65 16.71
N TYR A 494 -9.88 -4.77 16.51
CA TYR A 494 -9.09 -3.74 15.80
C TYR A 494 -9.31 -3.74 14.29
N TYR A 495 -9.27 -4.92 13.64
CA TYR A 495 -9.45 -5.00 12.19
C TYR A 495 -10.82 -4.53 11.74
N GLU A 496 -11.90 -4.79 12.48
CA GLU A 496 -13.24 -4.29 12.16
C GLU A 496 -13.31 -2.76 12.21
N LYS A 497 -12.74 -2.15 13.24
CA LYS A 497 -12.73 -0.68 13.38
C LYS A 497 -11.96 -0.02 12.24
N LEU A 498 -10.79 -0.56 11.91
CA LEU A 498 -10.00 -0.11 10.76
C LEU A 498 -10.71 -0.35 9.43
N SER A 499 -11.47 -1.45 9.33
CA SER A 499 -12.25 -1.79 8.15
C SER A 499 -13.37 -0.78 7.90
N GLU A 500 -14.05 -0.30 8.94
CA GLU A 500 -15.06 0.76 8.83
C GLU A 500 -14.46 2.11 8.43
N MET A 501 -13.22 2.41 8.87
CA MET A 501 -12.45 3.58 8.40
C MET A 501 -12.05 3.47 6.91
N GLY A 502 -12.21 2.29 6.32
CA GLY A 502 -11.96 2.05 4.89
C GLY A 502 -10.60 1.41 4.61
N ASN A 503 -9.84 0.97 5.61
CA ASN A 503 -8.55 0.32 5.37
C ASN A 503 -8.75 -1.04 4.65
N GLY A 504 -8.21 -1.17 3.44
CA GLY A 504 -8.39 -2.36 2.60
C GLY A 504 -7.68 -3.61 3.12
N VAL A 505 -6.51 -3.46 3.76
CA VAL A 505 -5.77 -4.57 4.36
C VAL A 505 -6.52 -5.11 5.58
N ALA A 506 -7.02 -4.21 6.43
CA ALA A 506 -7.85 -4.60 7.58
C ALA A 506 -9.13 -5.33 7.15
N GLN A 507 -9.76 -4.90 6.05
CA GLN A 507 -10.93 -5.59 5.49
C GLN A 507 -10.58 -6.99 5.01
N ALA A 508 -9.46 -7.16 4.29
CA ALA A 508 -9.02 -8.48 3.84
C ALA A 508 -8.68 -9.40 5.04
N ASN A 509 -7.97 -8.87 6.04
CA ASN A 509 -7.60 -9.61 7.25
C ASN A 509 -8.83 -9.99 8.09
N ALA A 510 -9.78 -9.07 8.29
CA ALA A 510 -11.05 -9.39 8.95
C ALA A 510 -11.83 -10.47 8.20
N GLY A 511 -11.91 -10.35 6.87
CA GLY A 511 -12.54 -11.36 6.00
C GLY A 511 -11.90 -12.73 6.16
N TRP A 512 -10.57 -12.80 6.16
CA TRP A 512 -9.80 -14.03 6.39
C TRP A 512 -10.08 -14.67 7.74
N ILE A 513 -10.02 -13.88 8.82
CA ILE A 513 -10.25 -14.41 10.17
C ILE A 513 -11.68 -14.96 10.28
N TYR A 514 -12.67 -14.25 9.74
CA TYR A 514 -14.05 -14.72 9.72
C TYR A 514 -14.24 -16.02 8.91
N ASP A 515 -13.53 -16.15 7.79
CA ASP A 515 -13.58 -17.31 6.88
C ASP A 515 -12.91 -18.56 7.49
N GLU A 516 -11.72 -18.41 8.09
CA GLU A 516 -10.96 -19.54 8.63
C GLU A 516 -11.46 -20.00 10.01
N TYR A 517 -11.63 -19.08 10.97
CA TYR A 517 -11.94 -19.45 12.37
C TYR A 517 -13.39 -19.87 12.59
N GLN A 518 -14.26 -19.69 11.59
CA GLN A 518 -15.59 -20.32 11.62
C GLN A 518 -15.52 -21.83 11.46
N LYS A 519 -14.56 -22.35 10.71
CA LYS A 519 -14.42 -23.80 10.47
C LYS A 519 -14.10 -24.55 11.76
N GLU A 520 -13.54 -23.86 12.76
CA GLU A 520 -13.11 -24.41 14.03
C GLU A 520 -14.12 -24.21 15.18
N GLY A 521 -15.14 -23.35 15.00
CA GLY A 521 -16.18 -23.12 16.01
C GLY A 521 -15.73 -22.34 17.26
N ILE A 522 -14.63 -21.59 17.16
CA ILE A 522 -13.95 -20.93 18.29
C ILE A 522 -14.52 -19.52 18.58
N MET A 523 -15.22 -18.89 17.63
CA MET A 523 -15.70 -17.51 17.78
C MET A 523 -16.88 -17.35 18.76
N SER A 524 -16.83 -16.30 19.58
CA SER A 524 -17.95 -15.89 20.44
C SER A 524 -19.20 -15.56 19.62
N THR A 525 -20.38 -15.87 20.21
CA THR A 525 -21.70 -15.51 19.67
C THR A 525 -21.88 -14.01 19.41
N ASP A 526 -21.03 -13.17 20.00
CA ASP A 526 -21.05 -11.70 19.83
C ASP A 526 -20.63 -11.22 18.44
N PHE A 527 -20.04 -12.09 17.62
CA PHE A 527 -19.55 -11.77 16.28
C PHE A 527 -20.48 -12.24 15.15
N GLY A 528 -21.71 -12.68 15.44
CA GLY A 528 -22.74 -12.95 14.42
C GLY A 528 -22.43 -14.14 13.49
N ASN A 529 -23.07 -14.17 12.31
CA ASN A 529 -22.78 -15.20 11.30
C ASN A 529 -21.49 -14.85 10.55
N SER A 530 -20.44 -15.61 10.81
CA SER A 530 -19.09 -15.31 10.35
C SER A 530 -18.93 -15.36 8.82
N LEU A 531 -19.60 -16.26 8.09
CA LEU A 531 -19.47 -16.34 6.62
C LEU A 531 -20.08 -15.13 5.92
N ASP A 532 -21.23 -14.65 6.41
CA ASP A 532 -21.88 -13.46 5.83
C ASP A 532 -21.03 -12.20 6.08
N LEU A 533 -20.34 -12.14 7.23
CA LEU A 533 -19.38 -11.09 7.54
C LEU A 533 -18.10 -11.22 6.71
N ALA A 534 -17.59 -12.43 6.50
CA ALA A 534 -16.45 -12.67 5.61
C ALA A 534 -16.74 -12.14 4.21
N VAL A 535 -17.90 -12.47 3.63
CA VAL A 535 -18.35 -11.94 2.34
C VAL A 535 -18.43 -10.41 2.36
N LYS A 536 -18.99 -9.82 3.42
CA LYS A 536 -19.10 -8.36 3.57
C LYS A 536 -17.71 -7.72 3.50
N PHE A 537 -16.75 -8.23 4.27
CA PHE A 537 -15.40 -7.67 4.34
C PHE A 537 -14.60 -7.93 3.05
N TYR A 538 -14.66 -9.14 2.48
CA TYR A 538 -14.04 -9.41 1.19
C TYR A 538 -14.63 -8.54 0.07
N SER A 539 -15.95 -8.34 0.03
CA SER A 539 -16.58 -7.43 -0.96
C SER A 539 -16.04 -6.01 -0.86
N ARG A 540 -15.89 -5.50 0.36
CA ARG A 540 -15.34 -4.17 0.59
C ARG A 540 -13.86 -4.07 0.25
N ALA A 541 -13.05 -5.08 0.55
CA ALA A 541 -11.64 -5.11 0.19
C ALA A 541 -11.44 -5.27 -1.33
N ALA A 542 -12.26 -6.09 -1.98
CA ALA A 542 -12.28 -6.25 -3.44
C ALA A 542 -12.63 -4.94 -4.17
N ASP A 543 -13.61 -4.17 -3.68
CA ASP A 543 -13.94 -2.82 -4.19
C ASP A 543 -12.74 -1.83 -4.16
N GLN A 544 -11.69 -2.17 -3.41
CA GLN A 544 -10.45 -1.41 -3.28
C GLN A 544 -9.27 -2.03 -4.03
N GLY A 545 -9.50 -3.11 -4.78
CA GLY A 545 -8.48 -3.81 -5.57
C GLY A 545 -7.70 -4.87 -4.81
N ASN A 546 -8.15 -5.32 -3.63
CA ASN A 546 -7.49 -6.42 -2.94
C ASN A 546 -7.68 -7.74 -3.72
N GLU A 547 -6.57 -8.28 -4.23
CA GLU A 547 -6.59 -9.44 -5.13
C GLU A 547 -7.07 -10.72 -4.45
N TYR A 548 -6.58 -10.98 -3.25
CA TYR A 548 -6.99 -12.15 -2.45
C TYR A 548 -8.50 -12.13 -2.18
N SER A 549 -9.07 -10.99 -1.83
CA SER A 549 -10.51 -10.85 -1.59
C SER A 549 -11.34 -11.09 -2.86
N HIS A 550 -10.85 -10.67 -4.03
CA HIS A 550 -11.48 -10.98 -5.32
C HIS A 550 -11.51 -12.49 -5.58
N LEU A 551 -10.39 -13.18 -5.34
CA LEU A 551 -10.30 -14.63 -5.46
C LEU A 551 -11.34 -15.32 -4.56
N ARG A 552 -11.39 -14.92 -3.28
CA ARG A 552 -12.32 -15.51 -2.30
C ARG A 552 -13.78 -15.26 -2.62
N LEU A 553 -14.15 -14.07 -3.08
CA LEU A 553 -15.51 -13.83 -3.56
C LEU A 553 -15.86 -14.75 -4.73
N GLY A 554 -14.92 -14.96 -5.65
CA GLY A 554 -15.05 -15.95 -6.72
C GLY A 554 -15.40 -17.33 -6.17
N ASP A 555 -14.62 -17.81 -5.18
CA ASP A 555 -14.84 -19.11 -4.54
C ASP A 555 -16.22 -19.19 -3.85
N TYR A 556 -16.63 -18.13 -3.16
CA TYR A 556 -17.93 -18.08 -2.48
C TYR A 556 -19.11 -18.19 -3.45
N TYR A 557 -19.06 -17.50 -4.59
CA TYR A 557 -20.09 -17.62 -5.64
C TYR A 557 -20.01 -18.94 -6.40
N TYR A 558 -18.81 -19.50 -6.56
CA TYR A 558 -18.60 -20.76 -7.26
C TYR A 558 -19.15 -21.95 -6.46
N TYR A 559 -18.82 -22.03 -5.17
CA TYR A 559 -19.21 -23.12 -4.28
C TYR A 559 -20.54 -22.88 -3.55
N GLY A 560 -21.06 -21.65 -3.53
CA GLY A 560 -22.25 -21.29 -2.76
C GLY A 560 -22.00 -21.33 -1.25
N ILE A 561 -20.90 -20.73 -0.81
CA ILE A 561 -20.48 -20.72 0.60
C ILE A 561 -21.27 -19.65 1.37
N GLY A 562 -21.77 -20.01 2.56
CA GLY A 562 -22.59 -19.12 3.40
C GLY A 562 -24.02 -19.01 2.89
N ASN A 563 -24.63 -17.83 3.00
CA ASN A 563 -25.98 -17.57 2.50
C ASN A 563 -25.99 -17.08 1.04
N ILE A 564 -25.05 -17.56 0.22
CA ILE A 564 -24.90 -17.20 -1.20
C ILE A 564 -25.37 -18.35 -2.07
N THR A 565 -26.20 -18.04 -3.06
CA THR A 565 -26.58 -18.98 -4.11
C THR A 565 -25.46 -19.13 -5.14
N VAL A 566 -25.19 -20.36 -5.59
CA VAL A 566 -24.21 -20.66 -6.63
C VAL A 566 -24.49 -19.83 -7.89
N ASP A 567 -23.49 -19.06 -8.33
CA ASP A 567 -23.52 -18.24 -9.54
C ASP A 567 -22.15 -18.27 -10.23
N TYR A 568 -22.00 -19.20 -11.16
CA TYR A 568 -20.78 -19.36 -11.93
C TYR A 568 -20.44 -18.14 -12.80
N SER A 569 -21.44 -17.40 -13.30
CA SER A 569 -21.17 -16.22 -14.12
C SER A 569 -20.54 -15.12 -13.29
N LYS A 570 -21.04 -14.94 -12.07
CA LYS A 570 -20.49 -13.97 -11.12
C LYS A 570 -19.13 -14.40 -10.59
N ALA A 571 -18.94 -15.67 -10.27
CA ALA A 571 -17.62 -16.21 -9.91
C ALA A 571 -16.58 -15.95 -11.01
N ALA A 572 -16.91 -16.25 -12.26
CA ALA A 572 -16.02 -16.00 -13.40
C ALA A 572 -15.71 -14.51 -13.59
N SER A 573 -16.62 -13.60 -13.21
CA SER A 573 -16.37 -12.15 -13.26
C SER A 573 -15.34 -11.69 -12.22
N TYR A 574 -15.40 -12.24 -11.00
CA TYR A 574 -14.43 -11.95 -9.95
C TYR A 574 -13.05 -12.50 -10.31
N TYR A 575 -12.96 -13.74 -10.79
CA TYR A 575 -11.68 -14.29 -11.23
C TYR A 575 -11.10 -13.54 -12.44
N ARG A 576 -11.95 -13.12 -13.41
CA ARG A 576 -11.51 -12.32 -14.57
C ARG A 576 -10.91 -10.99 -14.18
N TYR A 577 -11.40 -10.35 -13.11
CA TYR A 577 -10.89 -9.06 -12.66
C TYR A 577 -9.40 -9.12 -12.28
N ILE A 578 -8.98 -10.21 -11.62
CA ILE A 578 -7.60 -10.38 -11.14
C ILE A 578 -6.77 -11.38 -11.97
N GLY A 579 -7.38 -12.03 -12.96
CA GLY A 579 -6.81 -13.19 -13.63
C GLY A 579 -5.41 -12.96 -14.22
N ASN A 580 -5.05 -11.74 -14.61
CA ASN A 580 -3.73 -11.43 -15.17
C ASN A 580 -2.63 -11.20 -14.12
N HIS A 581 -2.97 -11.14 -12.84
CA HIS A 581 -2.05 -10.87 -11.73
C HIS A 581 -2.01 -12.00 -10.70
N HIS A 582 -3.02 -12.88 -10.67
CA HIS A 582 -3.12 -13.94 -9.67
C HIS A 582 -3.16 -15.35 -10.30
N PRO A 583 -2.16 -16.23 -10.03
CA PRO A 583 -2.06 -17.55 -10.69
C PRO A 583 -3.26 -18.45 -10.41
N GLN A 584 -3.73 -18.52 -9.16
CA GLN A 584 -4.91 -19.33 -8.81
C GLN A 584 -6.20 -18.89 -9.51
N ALA A 585 -6.42 -17.58 -9.70
CA ALA A 585 -7.59 -17.09 -10.42
C ALA A 585 -7.51 -17.46 -11.91
N HIS A 586 -6.32 -17.39 -12.50
CA HIS A 586 -6.06 -17.81 -13.88
C HIS A 586 -6.33 -19.32 -14.06
N PHE A 587 -5.88 -20.13 -13.11
CA PHE A 587 -6.16 -21.56 -13.06
C PHE A 587 -7.68 -21.84 -12.98
N ASN A 588 -8.39 -21.17 -12.06
CA ASN A 588 -9.84 -21.32 -11.89
C ASN A 588 -10.60 -20.93 -13.17
N LEU A 589 -10.20 -19.87 -13.87
CA LEU A 589 -10.79 -19.51 -15.16
C LEU A 589 -10.55 -20.58 -16.23
N GLY A 590 -9.36 -21.18 -16.26
CA GLY A 590 -9.05 -22.32 -17.13
C GLY A 590 -10.02 -23.46 -16.90
N TYR A 591 -10.25 -23.81 -15.63
CA TYR A 591 -11.22 -24.84 -15.23
C TYR A 591 -12.64 -24.50 -15.69
N MET A 592 -13.11 -23.28 -15.42
CA MET A 592 -14.45 -22.85 -15.82
C MET A 592 -14.65 -22.89 -17.35
N HIS A 593 -13.63 -22.53 -18.13
CA HIS A 593 -13.67 -22.63 -19.60
C HIS A 593 -13.61 -24.07 -20.11
N GLN A 594 -12.93 -24.99 -19.42
CA GLN A 594 -12.90 -26.40 -19.77
C GLN A 594 -14.30 -27.05 -19.64
N TYR A 595 -15.01 -26.76 -18.55
CA TYR A 595 -16.32 -27.35 -18.27
C TYR A 595 -17.50 -26.52 -18.78
N GLY A 596 -17.29 -25.24 -19.12
CA GLY A 596 -18.36 -24.33 -19.56
C GLY A 596 -19.25 -23.84 -18.42
N GLU A 597 -18.67 -23.67 -17.22
CA GLU A 597 -19.40 -23.23 -16.02
C GLU A 597 -19.41 -21.70 -15.95
N GLY A 598 -20.57 -21.08 -16.17
CA GLY A 598 -20.71 -19.62 -16.16
C GLY A 598 -19.99 -18.88 -17.30
N VAL A 599 -19.26 -19.61 -18.14
CA VAL A 599 -18.59 -19.16 -19.35
C VAL A 599 -18.82 -20.15 -20.47
N LYS A 600 -18.61 -19.72 -21.72
CA LYS A 600 -18.67 -20.64 -22.86
C LYS A 600 -17.55 -21.67 -22.75
N LYS A 601 -17.88 -22.96 -22.93
CA LYS A 601 -16.90 -24.04 -23.04
C LYS A 601 -15.95 -23.76 -24.21
N ASP A 602 -14.67 -23.64 -23.90
CA ASP A 602 -13.58 -23.39 -24.86
C ASP A 602 -12.29 -24.02 -24.33
N ILE A 603 -11.98 -25.21 -24.86
CA ILE A 603 -10.82 -26.00 -24.44
C ILE A 603 -9.48 -25.34 -24.84
N TYR A 604 -9.45 -24.56 -25.92
CA TYR A 604 -8.23 -23.89 -26.37
C TYR A 604 -7.92 -22.69 -25.47
N LEU A 605 -8.96 -21.96 -25.07
CA LEU A 605 -8.82 -20.87 -24.12
C LEU A 605 -8.46 -21.41 -22.73
N ALA A 606 -9.09 -22.51 -22.29
CA ALA A 606 -8.74 -23.18 -21.04
C ALA A 606 -7.25 -23.58 -20.98
N LYS A 607 -6.72 -24.16 -22.06
CA LYS A 607 -5.30 -24.46 -22.20
C LYS A 607 -4.42 -23.22 -22.03
N ARG A 608 -4.77 -22.10 -22.67
CA ARG A 608 -3.99 -20.84 -22.55
C ARG A 608 -3.94 -20.35 -21.10
N TYR A 609 -5.07 -20.42 -20.39
CA TYR A 609 -5.13 -20.08 -18.98
C TYR A 609 -4.21 -20.99 -18.15
N TYR A 610 -4.21 -22.29 -18.40
CA TYR A 610 -3.29 -23.22 -17.73
C TYR A 610 -1.81 -22.95 -18.05
N ASP A 611 -1.46 -22.76 -19.32
CA ASP A 611 -0.09 -22.43 -19.73
C ASP A 611 0.41 -21.14 -19.08
N HIS A 612 -0.43 -20.10 -19.03
CA HIS A 612 -0.08 -18.82 -18.43
C HIS A 612 -0.01 -18.90 -16.89
N THR A 613 -0.77 -19.80 -16.26
CA THR A 613 -0.61 -20.10 -14.82
C THR A 613 0.80 -20.60 -14.53
N LEU A 614 1.36 -21.47 -15.37
CA LEU A 614 2.75 -21.94 -15.23
C LEU A 614 3.79 -20.85 -15.43
N GLN A 615 3.53 -19.89 -16.32
CA GLN A 615 4.42 -18.74 -16.51
C GLN A 615 4.46 -17.84 -15.28
N MET A 616 3.32 -17.71 -14.58
CA MET A 616 3.23 -16.93 -13.34
C MET A 616 3.82 -17.69 -12.14
N GLN A 617 3.51 -18.96 -12.00
CA GLN A 617 3.89 -19.80 -10.85
C GLN A 617 4.36 -21.18 -11.32
N PRO A 618 5.69 -21.37 -11.50
CA PRO A 618 6.25 -22.66 -11.92
C PRO A 618 5.92 -23.82 -10.96
N ASP A 619 5.75 -23.54 -9.67
CA ASP A 619 5.40 -24.54 -8.65
C ASP A 619 4.03 -25.19 -8.88
N ALA A 620 3.15 -24.54 -9.66
CA ALA A 620 1.85 -25.09 -10.05
C ALA A 620 1.94 -26.19 -11.15
N PHE A 621 3.16 -26.59 -11.55
CA PHE A 621 3.44 -27.57 -12.60
C PHE A 621 2.56 -28.81 -12.53
N LEU A 622 2.53 -29.46 -11.37
CA LEU A 622 1.82 -30.73 -11.21
C LEU A 622 0.31 -30.59 -11.46
N SER A 623 -0.31 -29.59 -10.84
CA SER A 623 -1.75 -29.33 -10.95
C SER A 623 -2.15 -28.99 -12.39
N VAL A 624 -1.38 -28.10 -13.04
CA VAL A 624 -1.63 -27.73 -14.43
C VAL A 624 -1.40 -28.90 -15.38
N TYR A 625 -0.38 -29.71 -15.15
CA TYR A 625 -0.10 -30.88 -15.98
C TYR A 625 -1.29 -31.84 -16.04
N PHE A 626 -1.89 -32.17 -14.89
CA PHE A 626 -3.07 -33.04 -14.87
C PHE A 626 -4.26 -32.43 -15.61
N CYS A 627 -4.45 -31.11 -15.49
CA CYS A 627 -5.49 -30.40 -16.24
C CYS A 627 -5.25 -30.42 -17.75
N LEU A 628 -4.02 -30.16 -18.21
CA LEU A 628 -3.64 -30.21 -19.62
C LEU A 628 -3.76 -31.62 -20.19
N PHE A 629 -3.36 -32.63 -19.43
CA PHE A 629 -3.51 -34.04 -19.79
C PHE A 629 -4.99 -34.40 -19.95
N ASN A 630 -5.84 -33.95 -19.02
CA ASN A 630 -7.29 -34.15 -19.12
C ASN A 630 -7.89 -33.45 -20.36
N ILE A 631 -7.51 -32.21 -20.66
CA ILE A 631 -7.91 -31.55 -21.91
C ILE A 631 -7.46 -32.36 -23.13
N GLY A 632 -6.26 -32.92 -23.11
CA GLY A 632 -5.78 -33.80 -24.18
C GLY A 632 -6.68 -35.02 -24.40
N ILE A 633 -7.13 -35.67 -23.33
CA ILE A 633 -8.10 -36.78 -23.41
C ILE A 633 -9.45 -36.32 -23.98
N GLU A 634 -9.97 -35.18 -23.52
CA GLU A 634 -11.21 -34.60 -24.05
C GLU A 634 -11.11 -34.30 -25.55
N TYR A 635 -10.00 -33.69 -25.98
CA TYR A 635 -9.73 -33.36 -27.38
C TYR A 635 -9.60 -34.63 -28.24
N ALA A 636 -8.87 -35.64 -27.77
CA ALA A 636 -8.73 -36.92 -28.45
C ALA A 636 -10.09 -37.62 -28.65
N THR A 637 -10.95 -37.56 -27.62
CA THR A 637 -12.31 -38.10 -27.68
C THR A 637 -13.16 -37.36 -28.71
N GLN A 638 -13.05 -36.03 -28.77
CA GLN A 638 -13.75 -35.21 -29.76
C GLN A 638 -13.28 -35.56 -31.19
N LEU A 639 -11.98 -35.58 -31.46
CA LEU A 639 -11.44 -35.95 -32.78
C LEU A 639 -11.87 -37.35 -33.22
N TYR A 640 -11.88 -38.30 -32.29
CA TYR A 640 -12.35 -39.65 -32.54
C TYR A 640 -13.83 -39.67 -32.94
N SER A 641 -14.68 -38.91 -32.23
CA SER A 641 -16.11 -38.81 -32.54
C SER A 641 -16.39 -38.11 -33.88
N GLU A 642 -15.50 -37.20 -34.32
CA GLU A 642 -15.58 -36.48 -35.59
C GLU A 642 -14.96 -37.26 -36.77
N GLY A 643 -14.42 -38.47 -36.54
CA GLY A 643 -13.81 -39.30 -37.57
C GLY A 643 -12.44 -38.81 -38.07
N LYS A 644 -11.79 -37.87 -37.36
CA LYS A 644 -10.53 -37.23 -37.74
C LYS A 644 -9.30 -37.98 -37.18
N HIS A 645 -9.22 -39.27 -37.45
CA HIS A 645 -8.21 -40.14 -36.82
C HIS A 645 -6.76 -39.83 -37.23
N GLU A 646 -6.54 -39.29 -38.43
CA GLU A 646 -5.20 -38.98 -38.95
C GLU A 646 -4.51 -37.81 -38.21
N GLN A 647 -5.27 -36.91 -37.59
CA GLN A 647 -4.77 -35.73 -36.87
C GLN A 647 -4.46 -36.00 -35.38
N LEU A 648 -4.95 -37.13 -34.85
CA LEU A 648 -4.91 -37.45 -33.43
C LEU A 648 -3.47 -37.48 -32.88
N MET A 649 -2.54 -38.09 -33.60
CA MET A 649 -1.18 -38.32 -33.10
C MET A 649 -0.29 -37.07 -33.16
N SER A 650 -0.37 -36.24 -34.22
CA SER A 650 0.43 -35.01 -34.27
C SER A 650 -0.07 -33.98 -33.27
N ASP A 651 -1.39 -33.80 -33.18
CA ASP A 651 -1.96 -32.75 -32.35
C ASP A 651 -1.82 -33.06 -30.84
N MET A 652 -1.90 -34.32 -30.44
CA MET A 652 -1.71 -34.70 -29.03
C MET A 652 -0.30 -34.40 -28.53
N ILE A 653 0.71 -34.62 -29.36
CA ILE A 653 2.12 -34.37 -29.02
C ILE A 653 2.43 -32.88 -29.07
N ASP A 654 2.01 -32.18 -30.13
CA ASP A 654 2.36 -30.78 -30.34
C ASP A 654 1.62 -29.81 -29.41
N TYR A 655 0.40 -30.17 -28.95
CA TYR A 655 -0.42 -29.27 -28.13
C TYR A 655 -0.45 -29.63 -26.65
N PHE A 656 -0.47 -30.90 -26.25
CA PHE A 656 -0.79 -31.28 -24.86
C PHE A 656 0.37 -31.85 -24.04
N VAL A 657 1.52 -32.07 -24.67
CA VAL A 657 2.79 -32.25 -23.94
C VAL A 657 3.32 -30.84 -23.63
N PRO A 658 3.43 -30.43 -22.35
CA PRO A 658 3.89 -29.08 -22.03
C PRO A 658 5.27 -28.84 -22.62
N ARG A 659 5.47 -27.71 -23.29
CA ARG A 659 6.81 -27.30 -23.78
C ARG A 659 7.84 -27.27 -22.65
N VAL A 660 7.37 -26.89 -21.45
CA VAL A 660 8.13 -26.92 -20.19
C VAL A 660 8.67 -28.31 -19.86
N TYR A 661 7.99 -29.40 -20.25
CA TYR A 661 8.53 -30.77 -20.09
C TYR A 661 9.75 -30.99 -20.99
N PHE A 662 9.73 -30.50 -22.23
CA PHE A 662 10.88 -30.56 -23.13
C PHE A 662 11.99 -29.60 -22.71
N ASP A 663 11.66 -28.39 -22.26
CA ASP A 663 12.65 -27.42 -21.77
C ASP A 663 13.29 -27.89 -20.46
N PHE A 664 12.52 -28.51 -19.55
CA PHE A 664 13.01 -29.16 -18.32
C PHE A 664 13.88 -30.38 -18.63
N TYR A 665 13.45 -31.22 -19.57
CA TYR A 665 14.23 -32.38 -20.02
C TYR A 665 15.51 -31.93 -20.75
N GLU A 666 15.46 -30.88 -21.60
CA GLU A 666 16.64 -30.29 -22.22
C GLU A 666 17.57 -29.65 -21.20
N GLN A 667 17.06 -28.96 -20.17
CA GLN A 667 17.87 -28.31 -19.15
C GLN A 667 18.57 -29.34 -18.25
N ILE A 668 17.86 -30.39 -17.83
CA ILE A 668 18.46 -31.55 -17.13
C ILE A 668 19.50 -32.22 -18.02
N MET A 669 19.20 -32.43 -19.30
CA MET A 669 20.15 -33.06 -20.23
C MET A 669 21.36 -32.15 -20.53
N GLN A 670 21.19 -30.82 -20.60
CA GLN A 670 22.29 -29.88 -20.79
C GLN A 670 23.21 -29.81 -19.56
N GLU A 671 22.69 -29.91 -18.34
CA GLU A 671 23.52 -30.05 -17.14
C GLU A 671 24.24 -31.41 -17.11
N TRP A 672 23.55 -32.48 -17.49
CA TRP A 672 24.13 -33.84 -17.53
C TRP A 672 25.23 -33.99 -18.60
N TYR A 673 25.05 -33.42 -19.78
CA TYR A 673 26.04 -33.45 -20.87
C TYR A 673 27.07 -32.32 -20.79
N GLY A 674 26.79 -31.23 -20.07
CA GLY A 674 27.70 -30.11 -19.86
C GLY A 674 28.80 -30.38 -18.84
N GLU A 675 28.57 -31.28 -17.87
CA GLU A 675 29.61 -31.74 -16.94
C GLU A 675 30.67 -32.64 -17.61
N GLU A 676 30.32 -33.37 -18.67
CA GLU A 676 31.28 -34.23 -19.39
C GLU A 676 32.30 -33.43 -20.22
N GLU A 677 31.95 -32.24 -20.74
CA GLU A 677 32.88 -31.41 -21.52
C GLU A 677 33.81 -30.54 -20.65
N MET A 678 33.39 -30.13 -19.44
CA MET A 678 34.25 -29.30 -18.56
C MET A 678 35.34 -30.07 -17.79
N GLN A 679 35.30 -31.41 -17.77
CA GLN A 679 36.37 -32.21 -17.14
C GLN A 679 37.62 -32.38 -18.01
N GLN A 680 37.60 -31.98 -19.29
CA GLN A 680 38.76 -32.15 -20.18
C GLN A 680 39.59 -30.88 -20.43
N THR A 681 39.18 -29.71 -19.93
CA THR A 681 39.95 -28.47 -20.11
C THR A 681 40.08 -27.64 -18.82
N SER A 682 40.84 -28.11 -17.84
CA SER A 682 41.41 -27.20 -16.84
C SER A 682 42.85 -27.59 -16.45
N ASN A 683 43.75 -26.63 -16.65
CA ASN A 683 45.20 -26.69 -16.47
C ASN A 683 45.55 -26.51 -14.96
N PRO A 684 46.44 -27.32 -14.34
CA PRO A 684 46.48 -27.46 -12.87
C PRO A 684 47.31 -26.42 -12.09
N ASN A 685 47.62 -25.24 -12.66
CA ASN A 685 48.59 -24.32 -12.04
C ASN A 685 48.05 -22.89 -11.84
N SER A 686 47.28 -22.68 -10.76
CA SER A 686 47.20 -21.39 -10.07
C SER A 686 46.69 -21.56 -8.63
N HIS A 687 47.61 -21.63 -7.67
CA HIS A 687 47.32 -21.57 -6.24
C HIS A 687 47.56 -20.15 -5.70
N VAL A 688 46.56 -19.57 -5.01
CA VAL A 688 46.74 -18.47 -4.04
C VAL A 688 45.93 -18.82 -2.77
N ALA A 689 46.62 -18.95 -1.64
CA ALA A 689 46.10 -19.40 -0.34
C ALA A 689 45.73 -18.23 0.61
N ASP A 690 44.89 -18.48 1.62
CA ASP A 690 44.61 -17.53 2.72
C ASP A 690 45.18 -18.00 4.09
N SER A 691 45.02 -17.14 5.10
CA SER A 691 45.80 -17.03 6.34
C SER A 691 45.63 -18.15 7.37
N LYS A 692 45.04 -19.31 7.01
CA LYS A 692 44.96 -20.48 7.90
C LYS A 692 45.45 -21.80 7.29
N GLY A 693 46.17 -21.76 6.17
CA GLY A 693 46.94 -22.93 5.69
C GLY A 693 46.10 -24.16 5.33
N LYS A 694 44.82 -23.97 4.96
CA LYS A 694 44.01 -24.99 4.29
C LYS A 694 43.84 -24.60 2.81
N PRO A 695 43.89 -25.55 1.86
CA PRO A 695 43.56 -25.24 0.47
C PRO A 695 42.10 -24.76 0.40
N LYS A 696 41.85 -23.63 -0.25
CA LYS A 696 40.51 -23.21 -0.65
C LYS A 696 39.97 -24.26 -1.63
N SER A 697 39.03 -25.08 -1.19
CA SER A 697 38.05 -25.66 -2.10
C SER A 697 37.29 -24.51 -2.77
N PRO A 698 36.93 -24.61 -4.06
CA PRO A 698 35.93 -23.70 -4.61
C PRO A 698 34.69 -23.85 -3.73
N VAL A 699 34.22 -22.75 -3.15
CA VAL A 699 32.93 -22.69 -2.49
C VAL A 699 31.89 -22.76 -3.60
N ILE A 700 31.63 -23.99 -4.06
CA ILE A 700 30.31 -24.37 -4.55
C ILE A 700 29.49 -24.42 -3.26
N GLY A 701 28.73 -23.35 -3.04
CA GLY A 701 27.76 -23.32 -1.96
C GLY A 701 26.90 -24.57 -2.08
N PHE A 702 26.82 -25.32 -0.98
CA PHE A 702 25.80 -26.32 -0.73
C PHE A 702 24.44 -25.68 -1.02
N LEU A 703 23.95 -25.85 -2.25
CA LEU A 703 22.54 -25.95 -2.52
C LEU A 703 22.22 -27.41 -2.30
N ASP A 704 21.45 -27.67 -1.25
CA ASP A 704 20.95 -29.00 -0.94
C ASP A 704 20.38 -29.63 -2.21
N ARG A 705 20.79 -30.87 -2.47
CA ARG A 705 20.21 -31.74 -3.52
C ARG A 705 18.71 -31.94 -3.35
N GLU A 706 18.13 -31.53 -2.22
CA GLU A 706 16.69 -31.59 -1.95
C GLU A 706 15.96 -30.25 -2.14
N SER A 707 16.66 -29.11 -2.28
CA SER A 707 16.02 -27.79 -2.31
C SER A 707 15.99 -27.11 -3.69
N VAL A 708 16.73 -27.61 -4.68
CA VAL A 708 16.75 -27.02 -6.04
C VAL A 708 15.76 -27.73 -7.00
N PHE A 709 15.37 -28.95 -6.68
CA PHE A 709 14.30 -29.65 -7.39
C PHE A 709 13.49 -30.46 -6.39
N GLY A 710 12.41 -29.90 -5.86
CA GLY A 710 11.46 -30.57 -4.96
C GLY A 710 10.64 -31.68 -5.64
N TYR A 711 11.20 -32.39 -6.62
CA TYR A 711 10.54 -33.49 -7.31
C TYR A 711 11.39 -34.76 -7.20
N ASN A 712 10.87 -35.72 -6.42
CA ASN A 712 11.45 -37.04 -6.25
C ASN A 712 11.53 -37.77 -7.62
N TRP A 713 12.64 -38.47 -7.91
CA TRP A 713 12.85 -39.25 -9.14
C TRP A 713 11.73 -40.28 -9.40
N ASP A 714 11.08 -40.74 -8.34
CA ASP A 714 9.88 -41.59 -8.41
C ASP A 714 8.75 -40.93 -9.22
N THR A 715 8.63 -39.61 -9.17
CA THR A 715 7.63 -38.80 -9.88
C THR A 715 7.86 -38.85 -11.38
N VAL A 716 9.11 -38.62 -11.83
CA VAL A 716 9.52 -38.68 -13.25
C VAL A 716 9.33 -40.10 -13.81
N LEU A 717 9.64 -41.12 -13.01
CA LEU A 717 9.44 -42.52 -13.36
C LEU A 717 7.94 -42.88 -13.48
N ILE A 718 7.10 -42.41 -12.56
CA ILE A 718 5.65 -42.62 -12.61
C ILE A 718 5.04 -41.93 -13.83
N PHE A 719 5.51 -40.73 -14.20
CA PHE A 719 5.02 -39.99 -15.38
C PHE A 719 5.42 -40.62 -16.71
N THR A 720 6.65 -41.12 -16.82
CA THR A 720 7.11 -41.87 -18.00
C THR A 720 6.38 -43.21 -18.12
N ILE A 721 6.18 -43.92 -17.02
CA ILE A 721 5.39 -45.17 -17.01
C ILE A 721 3.92 -44.90 -17.32
N GLY A 722 3.33 -43.82 -16.80
CA GLY A 722 1.94 -43.43 -17.03
C GLY A 722 1.66 -43.02 -18.48
N THR A 723 2.56 -42.25 -19.10
CA THR A 723 2.47 -41.90 -20.53
C THR A 723 2.65 -43.13 -21.41
N ILE A 724 3.60 -44.03 -21.09
CA ILE A 724 3.76 -45.31 -21.78
C ILE A 724 2.50 -46.17 -21.63
N LEU A 725 1.92 -46.31 -20.43
CA LEU A 725 0.69 -47.08 -20.19
C LEU A 725 -0.51 -46.50 -20.93
N CYS A 726 -0.61 -45.17 -21.02
CA CYS A 726 -1.67 -44.49 -21.74
C CYS A 726 -1.56 -44.72 -23.26
N ILE A 727 -0.35 -44.62 -23.81
CA ILE A 727 -0.05 -44.99 -25.20
C ILE A 727 -0.40 -46.48 -25.43
N THR A 728 -0.05 -47.35 -24.48
CA THR A 728 -0.30 -48.80 -24.56
C THR A 728 -1.79 -49.16 -24.45
N LEU A 729 -2.57 -48.42 -23.66
CA LEU A 729 -4.02 -48.59 -23.54
C LEU A 729 -4.75 -48.11 -24.80
N LEU A 730 -4.30 -47.01 -25.42
CA LEU A 730 -4.78 -46.57 -26.73
C LEU A 730 -4.51 -47.61 -27.84
N PHE A 731 -3.40 -48.35 -27.75
CA PHE A 731 -3.14 -49.53 -28.58
C PHE A 731 -4.11 -50.70 -28.29
N ARG A 732 -4.41 -50.99 -27.02
CA ARG A 732 -5.16 -52.19 -26.60
C ARG A 732 -6.68 -52.11 -26.88
N PHE A 733 -7.25 -50.91 -26.92
CA PHE A 733 -8.66 -50.68 -27.28
C PHE A 733 -8.90 -50.55 -28.80
N GLY A 734 -7.88 -50.81 -29.64
CA GLY A 734 -8.04 -50.89 -31.10
C GLY A 734 -8.25 -49.53 -31.79
N ILE A 735 -7.84 -48.43 -31.16
CA ILE A 735 -7.92 -47.08 -31.72
C ILE A 735 -6.74 -46.80 -32.69
N ILE A 736 -5.70 -47.64 -32.68
CA ILE A 736 -4.50 -47.52 -33.53
C ILE A 736 -4.28 -48.83 -34.30
N GLN A 737 -4.33 -48.78 -35.63
CA GLN A 737 -3.61 -49.71 -36.51
C GLN A 737 -2.52 -48.92 -37.25
N ILE A 738 -1.24 -49.22 -36.98
CA ILE A 738 -0.15 -48.80 -37.85
C ILE A 738 0.25 -50.02 -38.68
N GLN A 739 0.03 -49.95 -39.99
CA GLN A 739 0.82 -50.73 -40.93
C GLN A 739 2.24 -50.16 -40.92
N ILE A 740 3.18 -50.97 -40.46
CA ILE A 740 4.62 -50.69 -40.53
C ILE A 740 5.03 -50.65 -42.01
N VAL A 741 5.62 -49.55 -42.45
CA VAL A 741 6.65 -49.51 -43.51
C VAL A 741 7.79 -48.64 -43.04
#